data_AF-F5YF97-F1
#
_entry.id   AF-F5YF97-F1
#
_cell.length_a   1.000
_cell.length_b   1.000
_cell.length_c   1.000
_cell.angle_alpha   90.00
_cell.angle_beta   90.00
_cell.angle_gamma   90.00
#
_symmetry.space_group_name_H-M   'P 1'
#
loop_
_entity.id
_entity.type
_entity.pdbx_description
1 polymer ?
#
loop_
_entity_poly.entity_id
_entity_poly.type
_entity_poly.pdbx_seq_one_letter_code
_entity_poly.pdbx_strand_id
1 'polypeptide(L)'
;MLYPKREKPLGEGDFENPTSEYRATPFWAWNTKLEKDELTWQIGELKKLGFGGFHMHVRTGMATEYLSDEYMDIIGACVEKARAEKMLPWLYDEDRWPSGAAGGLVTQNPDYRIRHLLLTRRPYGTPVDVIAEKQSRASSGRCENGKLLAVYDISLDSGGNILSYSSIGENDKPKGFKLYAYAESALPNPWFNNQTYVDTLNPKAIKEFIKVTYERYGSSFQKDFGSLIHAIFTDEPQFSQKGTLHFAHEERDVTLPWTPDFPDSYKQAYGGEDLLKGIPELLWDLPNGKISKVRYHYHDHIAERFSSAFADQCGAWCSAHGLMLTGHMMEEPTLESQTHALGEAMRSYRSFGLPGIDMLCDRREFTTAKQAQSAARQYGYPGVLSELYGVTNWDFDFRGHKLQGDWQAALGVTVRVPHLSWVSMNGEAKRDYPGTFNYQAPWYKEYPYVEDHFARLNTALTRGKAVARVGVIHPIESYWLHWGPRESTEAVRSGQDENFQNLCDWLLRGAIDFDYICESTLPALCDTKNIKAGAFPVGKMAYSALIVPAMETIRASTLDRLEAFKKTGGRLIFLGPAPSYTDAAEDSRGKKLWEQSEHIGFDRLTIINALEDLREIQIKDSSGADANNFLYQLREDTEGRWLFIAQADKANNPDIPQGDDYRIRIRGEWQLTQFDTLNGSSSPVNAEIAGSWTTLITRLWDHDSLLLKLEKAGSQAASGKADTAHPDKAAIAGAPLLFTSPVPITLDEPNVLLLDIAEYALDSEAYKPKEELFRLDNELRERLSWPSRGEAVAQPWVEHDSSTPHTLKLRFSFDSEIEIKGAELALENAANTKVALNGEAAGPVRGWYVDKCIGKVKLPAIKKGANTLELSFPYGRKVDVEYCFILGDFGVKVAGTKCTLTEPVRELAFGDITRQGLPFYGGNVCYHLEAETKSGSLSIEASSYRFMLLKVKVDGADKGVIAYSPYKLEVKAPAGKHKIDITGFGCRVNTFGQLHNNMDHEGYWWGPNSWRTTGPAWTYEYKFWPQGVLKSPEIF
;
A
#
# COMPACT_ATOMS: atom_id res chain seq x y z
N MET A 1 17.17 19.59 1.80
CA MET A 1 17.39 18.56 0.75
C MET A 1 17.40 17.20 1.43
N LEU A 2 16.62 16.22 0.94
CA LEU A 2 16.45 14.93 1.60
C LEU A 2 17.72 14.07 1.63
N TYR A 3 18.47 14.01 0.52
CA TYR A 3 19.70 13.20 0.40
C TYR A 3 20.95 14.08 0.25
N PRO A 4 21.50 14.64 1.34
CA PRO A 4 22.61 15.61 1.26
C PRO A 4 23.92 15.04 0.72
N LYS A 5 24.13 13.71 0.80
CA LYS A 5 25.35 13.04 0.32
C LYS A 5 25.26 12.55 -1.14
N ARG A 6 24.12 12.72 -1.83
CA ARG A 6 23.92 12.13 -3.17
C ARG A 6 24.83 12.70 -4.27
N GLU A 7 25.43 13.87 -4.04
CA GLU A 7 26.33 14.54 -4.98
C GLU A 7 27.81 14.19 -4.73
N LYS A 8 28.10 13.40 -3.70
CA LYS A 8 29.45 12.95 -3.37
C LYS A 8 29.64 11.50 -3.81
N PRO A 9 30.87 11.09 -4.18
CA PRO A 9 31.21 9.68 -4.39
C PRO A 9 30.73 8.82 -3.22
N LEU A 10 30.20 7.63 -3.54
CA LEU A 10 29.76 6.69 -2.52
C LEU A 10 30.99 6.03 -1.87
N GLY A 11 31.23 6.34 -0.59
CA GLY A 11 32.26 5.65 0.20
C GLY A 11 31.78 4.26 0.65
N GLU A 12 32.71 3.31 0.79
CA GLU A 12 32.41 1.94 1.24
C GLU A 12 31.64 1.92 2.58
N GLY A 13 32.05 2.74 3.55
CA GLY A 13 31.36 2.82 4.85
C GLY A 13 29.95 3.43 4.79
N ASP A 14 29.68 4.30 3.81
CA ASP A 14 28.33 4.85 3.61
C ASP A 14 27.40 3.80 2.99
N PHE A 15 27.92 2.90 2.16
CA PHE A 15 27.17 1.74 1.63
C PHE A 15 26.96 0.67 2.69
N GLU A 16 27.99 0.29 3.45
CA GLU A 16 27.88 -0.75 4.47
C GLU A 16 26.90 -0.36 5.58
N ASN A 17 26.94 0.92 6.01
CA ASN A 17 26.14 1.47 7.11
C ASN A 17 25.42 2.77 6.69
N PRO A 18 24.32 2.68 5.89
CA PRO A 18 23.60 3.85 5.43
C PRO A 18 22.95 4.63 6.58
N THR A 19 22.95 5.96 6.43
CA THR A 19 22.30 6.89 7.36
C THR A 19 20.78 6.93 7.17
N SER A 20 20.10 7.56 8.14
CA SER A 20 18.63 7.55 8.28
C SER A 20 17.87 8.03 7.05
N GLU A 21 18.41 8.96 6.27
CA GLU A 21 17.72 9.45 5.07
C GLU A 21 17.53 8.37 4.00
N TYR A 22 18.32 7.30 4.01
CA TYR A 22 18.23 6.20 3.03
C TYR A 22 17.28 5.07 3.48
N ARG A 23 16.77 5.12 4.71
CA ARG A 23 15.97 4.06 5.33
C ARG A 23 14.48 4.38 5.26
N ALA A 24 13.64 3.36 5.40
CA ALA A 24 12.19 3.48 5.45
C ALA A 24 11.72 4.27 6.67
N THR A 25 10.52 4.83 6.53
CA THR A 25 9.87 5.72 7.50
C THR A 25 8.45 5.21 7.73
N PRO A 26 8.26 4.16 8.56
CA PRO A 26 6.96 3.51 8.75
C PRO A 26 5.85 4.46 9.18
N PHE A 27 4.61 4.10 8.83
CA PHE A 27 3.46 4.66 9.52
C PHE A 27 3.45 4.16 10.96
N TRP A 28 3.42 5.11 11.89
CA TRP A 28 3.33 4.84 13.31
C TRP A 28 1.97 5.30 13.81
N ALA A 29 1.08 4.32 13.96
CA ALA A 29 -0.33 4.48 14.27
C ALA A 29 -0.55 4.94 15.70
N TRP A 30 -0.86 6.22 15.83
CA TRP A 30 -1.33 6.85 17.05
C TRP A 30 -2.81 6.50 17.25
N ASN A 31 -3.05 5.44 18.01
CA ASN A 31 -4.31 4.70 18.05
C ASN A 31 -4.81 4.41 19.48
N THR A 32 -4.42 5.25 20.44
CA THR A 32 -4.80 5.15 21.85
C THR A 32 -4.71 6.53 22.54
N LYS A 33 -4.78 6.59 23.86
CA LYS A 33 -4.35 7.77 24.61
C LYS A 33 -2.83 7.91 24.50
N LEU A 34 -2.39 9.05 24.01
CA LEU A 34 -0.97 9.28 23.70
C LEU A 34 -0.20 9.70 24.94
N GLU A 35 0.88 8.98 25.24
CA GLU A 35 1.73 9.20 26.42
C GLU A 35 3.18 9.44 25.98
N LYS A 36 3.80 10.53 26.43
CA LYS A 36 5.14 10.94 25.97
C LYS A 36 6.20 9.87 26.21
N ASP A 37 6.19 9.22 27.37
CA ASP A 37 7.17 8.20 27.74
C ASP A 37 7.03 6.94 26.86
N GLU A 38 5.80 6.54 26.56
CA GLU A 38 5.53 5.40 25.67
C GLU A 38 6.03 5.68 24.26
N LEU A 39 5.66 6.85 23.73
CA LEU A 39 5.98 7.26 22.37
C LEU A 39 7.50 7.42 22.18
N THR A 40 8.19 8.05 23.13
CA THR A 40 9.65 8.20 23.06
C THR A 40 10.41 6.88 23.26
N TRP A 41 9.87 5.92 24.03
CA TRP A 41 10.41 4.56 24.09
C TRP A 41 10.26 3.84 22.74
N GLN A 42 9.08 3.88 22.13
CA GLN A 42 8.84 3.22 20.85
C GLN A 42 9.67 3.78 19.70
N ILE A 43 10.00 5.08 19.68
CA ILE A 43 10.98 5.63 18.72
C ILE A 43 12.32 4.87 18.82
N GLY A 44 12.73 4.50 20.03
CA GLY A 44 13.91 3.67 20.26
C GLY A 44 13.76 2.25 19.72
N GLU A 45 12.56 1.66 19.78
CA GLU A 45 12.28 0.34 19.19
C GLU A 45 12.26 0.39 17.65
N LEU A 46 11.64 1.43 17.05
CA LEU A 46 11.66 1.67 15.60
C LEU A 46 13.09 1.82 15.07
N LYS A 47 13.99 2.44 15.84
CA LYS A 47 15.41 2.50 15.48
C LYS A 47 16.08 1.13 15.48
N LYS A 48 15.75 0.25 16.44
CA LYS A 48 16.30 -1.12 16.51
C LYS A 48 15.83 -2.00 15.34
N LEU A 49 14.64 -1.72 14.81
CA LEU A 49 14.11 -2.31 13.57
C LEU A 49 14.91 -1.89 12.31
N GLY A 50 15.77 -0.88 12.42
CA GLY A 50 16.58 -0.36 11.32
C GLY A 50 15.97 0.84 10.61
N PHE A 51 14.82 1.36 11.05
CA PHE A 51 14.15 2.47 10.39
C PHE A 51 14.90 3.81 10.55
N GLY A 52 14.81 4.66 9.53
CA GLY A 52 15.42 5.99 9.51
C GLY A 52 14.54 7.08 10.08
N GLY A 53 13.25 6.83 10.23
CA GLY A 53 12.27 7.81 10.69
C GLY A 53 10.92 7.17 10.94
N PHE A 54 9.89 8.00 11.02
CA PHE A 54 8.51 7.56 11.26
C PHE A 54 7.53 8.67 10.86
N HIS A 55 6.35 8.26 10.41
CA HIS A 55 5.20 9.15 10.19
C HIS A 55 4.27 9.06 11.41
N MET A 56 4.01 10.19 12.07
CA MET A 56 3.09 10.28 13.21
C MET A 56 1.64 10.25 12.71
N HIS A 57 1.14 9.05 12.43
CA HIS A 57 -0.10 8.82 11.71
C HIS A 57 -1.24 8.54 12.69
N VAL A 58 -2.24 9.42 12.74
CA VAL A 58 -3.45 9.21 13.55
C VAL A 58 -4.26 8.05 12.98
N ARG A 59 -4.60 7.06 13.81
CA ARG A 59 -5.35 5.85 13.41
C ARG A 59 -6.51 5.55 14.35
N THR A 60 -7.31 4.54 13.99
CA THR A 60 -8.52 4.17 14.74
C THR A 60 -8.18 3.83 16.19
N GLY A 61 -8.81 4.55 17.13
CA GLY A 61 -8.62 4.36 18.58
C GLY A 61 -7.99 5.54 19.30
N MET A 62 -7.66 6.64 18.61
CA MET A 62 -7.03 7.81 19.23
C MET A 62 -7.95 8.49 20.25
N ALA A 63 -7.50 8.56 21.51
CA ALA A 63 -8.25 9.17 22.60
C ALA A 63 -7.73 10.57 22.99
N THR A 64 -6.52 10.94 22.58
CA THR A 64 -6.02 12.32 22.67
C THR A 64 -6.67 13.16 21.57
N GLU A 65 -7.18 14.34 21.91
CA GLU A 65 -7.86 15.23 20.96
C GLU A 65 -6.90 15.72 19.86
N TYR A 66 -7.30 15.56 18.60
CA TYR A 66 -6.50 15.90 17.43
C TYR A 66 -6.17 17.41 17.39
N LEU A 67 -4.90 17.75 17.13
CA LEU A 67 -4.38 19.12 17.03
C LEU A 67 -4.50 20.01 18.29
N SER A 68 -4.98 19.45 19.41
CA SER A 68 -4.97 20.09 20.73
C SER A 68 -3.56 20.49 21.17
N ASP A 69 -3.45 21.37 22.18
CA ASP A 69 -2.13 21.71 22.74
C ASP A 69 -1.40 20.48 23.29
N GLU A 70 -2.14 19.53 23.90
CA GLU A 70 -1.59 18.24 24.36
C GLU A 70 -1.00 17.44 23.19
N TYR A 71 -1.71 17.35 22.08
CA TYR A 71 -1.25 16.65 20.87
C TYR A 71 0.02 17.29 20.30
N MET A 72 0.07 18.62 20.20
CA MET A 72 1.25 19.34 19.70
C MET A 72 2.45 19.20 20.63
N ASP A 73 2.24 19.22 21.94
CA ASP A 73 3.28 18.98 22.94
C ASP A 73 3.90 17.58 22.81
N ILE A 74 3.08 16.58 22.45
CA ILE A 74 3.53 15.21 22.22
C ILE A 74 4.33 15.10 20.93
N ILE A 75 3.90 15.76 19.84
CA ILE A 75 4.71 15.84 18.62
C ILE A 75 6.06 16.47 18.92
N GLY A 76 6.09 17.57 19.70
CA GLY A 76 7.34 18.22 20.10
C GLY A 76 8.30 17.27 20.82
N ALA A 77 7.78 16.43 21.73
CA ALA A 77 8.58 15.40 22.39
C ALA A 77 9.14 14.36 21.40
N CYS A 78 8.34 13.95 20.41
CA CYS A 78 8.77 13.03 19.37
C CYS A 78 9.84 13.64 18.45
N VAL A 79 9.70 14.92 18.08
CA VAL A 79 10.67 15.66 17.26
C VAL A 79 12.01 15.77 17.99
N GLU A 80 12.02 16.14 19.27
CA GLU A 80 13.26 16.21 20.04
C GLU A 80 13.91 14.84 20.25
N LYS A 81 13.09 13.79 20.46
CA LYS A 81 13.60 12.41 20.52
C LYS A 81 14.22 11.99 19.18
N ALA A 82 13.57 12.29 18.06
CA ALA A 82 14.10 12.00 16.72
C ALA A 82 15.43 12.72 16.48
N ARG A 83 15.55 14.00 16.89
CA ARG A 83 16.82 14.75 16.83
C ARG A 83 17.93 14.05 17.60
N ALA A 84 17.67 13.63 18.85
CA ALA A 84 18.64 12.94 19.68
C ALA A 84 19.07 11.58 19.07
N GLU A 85 18.13 10.87 18.45
CA GLU A 85 18.37 9.56 17.85
C GLU A 85 18.89 9.63 16.39
N LYS A 86 18.94 10.83 15.80
CA LYS A 86 19.24 11.07 14.37
C LYS A 86 18.23 10.38 13.44
N MET A 87 16.96 10.38 13.81
CA MET A 87 15.86 9.90 12.97
C MET A 87 15.10 11.06 12.36
N LEU A 88 14.34 10.79 11.30
CA LEU A 88 13.51 11.76 10.60
C LEU A 88 12.04 11.69 11.09
N PRO A 89 11.52 12.73 11.77
CA PRO A 89 10.10 12.83 12.05
C PRO A 89 9.33 13.35 10.83
N TRP A 90 8.31 12.62 10.39
CA TRP A 90 7.43 13.01 9.30
C TRP A 90 6.06 13.37 9.86
N LEU A 91 5.52 14.50 9.39
CA LEU A 91 4.21 14.98 9.77
C LEU A 91 3.14 14.34 8.88
N TYR A 92 1.94 14.22 9.40
CA TYR A 92 0.77 13.67 8.74
C TYR A 92 -0.39 14.65 8.90
N ASP A 93 -1.13 14.97 7.84
CA ASP A 93 -2.04 16.13 7.83
C ASP A 93 -3.50 15.83 8.23
N GLU A 94 -3.83 14.57 8.53
CA GLU A 94 -5.21 14.14 8.77
C GLU A 94 -5.41 13.24 10.01
N ASP A 95 -6.64 13.23 10.55
CA ASP A 95 -7.13 12.19 11.45
C ASP A 95 -7.63 11.00 10.60
N ARG A 96 -6.78 9.97 10.47
CA ARG A 96 -6.92 8.85 9.53
C ARG A 96 -6.77 9.33 8.09
N TRP A 97 -7.71 9.00 7.22
CA TRP A 97 -7.71 9.30 5.79
C TRP A 97 -9.17 9.42 5.34
N PRO A 98 -9.50 9.91 4.14
CA PRO A 98 -8.66 10.73 3.26
C PRO A 98 -8.43 12.16 3.80
N SER A 99 -7.35 12.80 3.36
CA SER A 99 -6.91 14.13 3.79
C SER A 99 -7.79 15.29 3.31
N GLY A 100 -8.04 16.24 4.21
CA GLY A 100 -8.67 17.53 3.92
C GLY A 100 -9.77 17.93 4.91
N ALA A 101 -10.27 16.99 5.71
CA ALA A 101 -11.34 17.22 6.68
C ALA A 101 -10.80 17.64 8.07
N ALA A 102 -9.55 17.33 8.38
CA ALA A 102 -8.91 17.50 9.70
C ALA A 102 -9.75 16.86 10.83
N GLY A 103 -10.11 15.58 10.70
CA GLY A 103 -10.97 14.86 11.65
C GLY A 103 -12.38 15.44 11.72
N GLY A 104 -12.83 16.11 10.66
CA GLY A 104 -14.11 16.80 10.59
C GLY A 104 -14.10 18.25 11.08
N LEU A 105 -12.97 18.78 11.59
CA LEU A 105 -12.88 20.15 12.10
C LEU A 105 -13.17 21.20 11.02
N VAL A 106 -12.75 20.96 9.77
CA VAL A 106 -13.02 21.86 8.64
C VAL A 106 -14.51 21.82 8.27
N THR A 107 -15.11 20.63 8.29
CA THR A 107 -16.46 20.37 7.77
C THR A 107 -17.57 20.53 8.80
N GLN A 108 -17.22 20.90 10.04
CA GLN A 108 -18.15 21.53 10.97
C GLN A 108 -18.79 22.78 10.34
N ASN A 109 -18.05 23.51 9.50
CA ASN A 109 -18.63 24.53 8.64
C ASN A 109 -19.37 23.85 7.46
N PRO A 110 -20.71 23.97 7.37
CA PRO A 110 -21.48 23.33 6.30
C PRO A 110 -21.11 23.79 4.89
N ASP A 111 -20.48 24.95 4.72
CA ASP A 111 -20.04 25.48 3.42
C ASP A 111 -18.83 24.74 2.84
N TYR A 112 -18.07 24.03 3.68
CA TYR A 112 -16.86 23.29 3.31
C TYR A 112 -17.08 21.79 3.17
N ARG A 113 -18.31 21.33 3.40
CA ARG A 113 -18.69 19.91 3.21
C ARG A 113 -18.69 19.56 1.73
N ILE A 114 -18.21 18.35 1.42
CA ILE A 114 -18.22 17.82 0.07
C ILE A 114 -19.60 17.97 -0.59
N ARG A 115 -19.58 18.39 -1.85
CA ARG A 115 -20.75 18.60 -2.69
C ARG A 115 -20.71 17.65 -3.88
N HIS A 116 -21.91 17.31 -4.35
CA HIS A 116 -22.09 16.49 -5.53
C HIS A 116 -23.34 16.93 -6.30
N LEU A 117 -23.33 16.68 -7.59
CA LEU A 117 -24.47 16.82 -8.47
C LEU A 117 -25.18 15.47 -8.50
N LEU A 118 -26.40 15.42 -7.96
CA LEU A 118 -27.31 14.29 -8.12
C LEU A 118 -28.10 14.47 -9.42
N LEU A 119 -27.94 13.52 -10.33
CA LEU A 119 -28.73 13.39 -11.54
C LEU A 119 -29.71 12.21 -11.37
N THR A 120 -31.01 12.50 -11.40
CA THR A 120 -32.04 11.49 -11.12
C THR A 120 -33.28 11.68 -11.98
N ARG A 121 -33.93 10.56 -12.33
CA ARG A 121 -35.27 10.55 -12.94
C ARG A 121 -36.40 10.57 -11.90
N ARG A 122 -36.05 10.43 -10.62
CA ARG A 122 -36.98 10.35 -9.49
C ARG A 122 -36.83 11.61 -8.64
N PRO A 123 -37.72 12.61 -8.74
CA PRO A 123 -37.60 13.85 -7.97
C PRO A 123 -37.66 13.58 -6.45
N TYR A 124 -37.26 14.56 -5.66
CA TYR A 124 -37.32 14.48 -4.19
C TYR A 124 -38.71 14.08 -3.66
N GLY A 125 -38.74 13.35 -2.54
CA GLY A 125 -39.96 12.80 -1.97
C GLY A 125 -40.48 11.53 -2.66
N THR A 126 -39.80 11.04 -3.70
CA THR A 126 -40.04 9.70 -4.24
C THR A 126 -39.46 8.66 -3.28
N PRO A 127 -40.19 7.59 -2.90
CA PRO A 127 -39.65 6.54 -2.05
C PRO A 127 -38.39 5.92 -2.67
N VAL A 128 -37.26 6.12 -1.99
CA VAL A 128 -35.97 5.52 -2.31
C VAL A 128 -35.30 5.10 -1.01
N ASP A 129 -34.56 4.01 -1.04
CA ASP A 129 -33.74 3.61 0.10
C ASP A 129 -32.54 4.57 0.18
N VAL A 130 -32.64 5.57 1.05
CA VAL A 130 -31.50 6.45 1.37
C VAL A 130 -30.58 5.66 2.31
N ILE A 131 -29.54 5.06 1.75
CA ILE A 131 -28.52 4.35 2.52
C ILE A 131 -27.41 5.35 2.83
N ALA A 132 -27.27 5.75 4.10
CA ALA A 132 -26.05 6.40 4.56
C ALA A 132 -24.93 5.37 4.57
N GLU A 133 -24.01 5.44 3.61
CA GLU A 133 -22.88 4.52 3.53
C GLU A 133 -21.93 4.74 4.73
N LYS A 134 -21.82 3.74 5.60
CA LYS A 134 -20.88 3.72 6.73
C LYS A 134 -19.55 3.10 6.29
N GLN A 135 -18.80 3.81 5.46
CA GLN A 135 -17.50 3.36 4.95
C GLN A 135 -16.41 4.42 5.15
N SER A 136 -15.15 4.00 5.02
CA SER A 136 -13.95 4.83 5.19
C SER A 136 -13.65 5.75 3.99
N ARG A 137 -14.36 5.58 2.87
CA ARG A 137 -14.17 6.35 1.63
C ARG A 137 -15.09 7.57 1.52
N ALA A 138 -14.67 8.56 0.73
CA ALA A 138 -15.46 9.74 0.39
C ALA A 138 -16.46 9.47 -0.75
N SER A 139 -17.46 8.61 -0.50
CA SER A 139 -18.58 8.43 -1.43
C SER A 139 -19.73 9.40 -1.14
N SER A 140 -20.51 9.70 -2.18
CA SER A 140 -21.72 10.51 -2.07
C SER A 140 -22.90 9.81 -2.75
N GLY A 141 -24.05 9.84 -2.10
CA GLY A 141 -25.32 9.31 -2.59
C GLY A 141 -26.44 10.34 -2.44
N ARG A 142 -27.66 9.97 -2.84
CA ARG A 142 -28.84 10.83 -2.72
C ARG A 142 -29.14 11.17 -1.26
N CYS A 143 -29.17 12.46 -0.94
CA CYS A 143 -29.37 12.97 0.42
C CYS A 143 -30.67 13.77 0.60
N GLU A 144 -31.29 14.26 -0.48
CA GLU A 144 -32.49 15.12 -0.46
C GLU A 144 -32.35 16.43 0.34
N ASN A 145 -31.12 16.93 0.49
CA ASN A 145 -30.80 18.15 1.25
C ASN A 145 -30.34 19.31 0.35
N GLY A 146 -30.43 19.14 -0.97
CA GLY A 146 -29.83 20.01 -1.97
C GLY A 146 -30.76 21.06 -2.58
N LYS A 147 -30.27 21.70 -3.63
CA LYS A 147 -31.02 22.68 -4.44
C LYS A 147 -31.23 22.14 -5.85
N LEU A 148 -32.46 22.23 -6.38
CA LEU A 148 -32.75 21.94 -7.78
C LEU A 148 -32.09 23.01 -8.67
N LEU A 149 -31.19 22.58 -9.54
CA LEU A 149 -30.49 23.45 -10.49
C LEU A 149 -31.24 23.57 -11.81
N ALA A 150 -31.71 22.45 -12.35
CA ALA A 150 -32.39 22.37 -13.63
C ALA A 150 -33.20 21.09 -13.79
N VAL A 151 -34.20 21.14 -14.66
CA VAL A 151 -34.94 19.97 -15.16
C VAL A 151 -34.79 19.92 -16.68
N TYR A 152 -34.55 18.73 -17.21
CA TYR A 152 -34.38 18.49 -18.64
C TYR A 152 -35.45 17.53 -19.14
N ASP A 153 -36.02 17.85 -20.30
CA ASP A 153 -36.79 16.91 -21.13
C ASP A 153 -35.80 16.24 -22.09
N ILE A 154 -35.66 14.91 -22.01
CA ILE A 154 -34.69 14.13 -22.78
C ILE A 154 -35.41 13.06 -23.58
N SER A 155 -35.04 12.93 -24.85
CA SER A 155 -35.45 11.82 -25.72
C SER A 155 -34.21 11.08 -26.20
N LEU A 156 -34.22 9.74 -26.10
CA LEU A 156 -33.14 8.87 -26.55
C LEU A 156 -33.58 8.08 -27.80
N ASP A 157 -32.61 7.68 -28.63
CA ASP A 157 -32.84 6.74 -29.73
C ASP A 157 -32.92 5.30 -29.23
N SER A 158 -33.15 4.35 -30.14
CA SER A 158 -33.21 2.93 -29.79
C SER A 158 -31.87 2.33 -29.33
N GLY A 159 -30.77 3.05 -29.55
CA GLY A 159 -29.42 2.67 -29.11
C GLY A 159 -28.98 3.38 -27.83
N GLY A 160 -29.87 4.16 -27.18
CA GLY A 160 -29.56 4.87 -25.94
C GLY A 160 -28.85 6.21 -26.10
N ASN A 161 -28.67 6.73 -27.33
CA ASN A 161 -28.05 8.03 -27.58
C ASN A 161 -29.07 9.17 -27.52
N ILE A 162 -28.60 10.39 -27.26
CA ILE A 162 -29.45 11.59 -27.22
C ILE A 162 -30.02 11.90 -28.62
N LEU A 163 -31.35 11.87 -28.78
CA LEU A 163 -32.02 12.44 -29.97
C LEU A 163 -32.22 13.95 -29.82
N SER A 164 -32.69 14.37 -28.64
CA SER A 164 -32.92 15.77 -28.32
C SER A 164 -33.01 15.96 -26.82
N TYR A 165 -32.62 17.14 -26.33
CA TYR A 165 -32.96 17.55 -24.98
C TYR A 165 -33.20 19.06 -24.89
N SER A 166 -33.93 19.50 -23.87
CA SER A 166 -34.14 20.91 -23.56
C SER A 166 -34.43 21.12 -22.08
N SER A 167 -34.05 22.28 -21.53
CA SER A 167 -34.47 22.63 -20.17
C SER A 167 -35.97 22.96 -20.14
N ILE A 168 -36.66 22.45 -19.12
CA ILE A 168 -38.09 22.67 -18.87
C ILE A 168 -38.32 23.02 -17.40
N GLY A 169 -39.51 23.52 -17.08
CA GLY A 169 -39.95 23.70 -15.70
C GLY A 169 -40.29 22.38 -15.01
N GLU A 170 -40.19 22.35 -13.68
CA GLU A 170 -40.50 21.17 -12.87
C GLU A 170 -41.94 20.65 -13.09
N ASN A 171 -42.90 21.54 -13.37
CA ASN A 171 -44.30 21.19 -13.60
C ASN A 171 -44.66 20.97 -15.09
N ASP A 172 -43.72 21.17 -16.01
CA ASP A 172 -43.98 21.02 -17.45
C ASP A 172 -44.11 19.53 -17.82
N LYS A 173 -44.85 19.21 -18.89
CA LYS A 173 -44.94 17.82 -19.40
C LYS A 173 -43.75 17.54 -20.34
N PRO A 174 -42.96 16.48 -20.12
CA PRO A 174 -41.87 16.12 -21.02
C PRO A 174 -42.41 15.48 -22.30
N LYS A 175 -41.67 15.61 -23.41
CA LYS A 175 -41.87 14.85 -24.64
C LYS A 175 -41.26 13.46 -24.54
N GLY A 176 -40.12 13.33 -23.87
CA GLY A 176 -39.51 12.06 -23.51
C GLY A 176 -39.65 11.82 -22.02
N PHE A 177 -38.56 11.94 -21.26
CA PHE A 177 -38.55 11.81 -19.81
C PHE A 177 -37.80 12.97 -19.14
N LYS A 178 -38.08 13.16 -17.85
CA LYS A 178 -37.41 14.18 -17.03
C LYS A 178 -36.11 13.66 -16.44
N LEU A 179 -35.07 14.48 -16.51
CA LEU A 179 -33.92 14.39 -15.63
C LEU A 179 -33.87 15.61 -14.73
N TYR A 180 -33.72 15.38 -13.43
CA TYR A 180 -33.54 16.41 -12.42
C TYR A 180 -32.08 16.48 -12.02
N ALA A 181 -31.55 17.70 -11.93
CA ALA A 181 -30.19 17.96 -11.47
C ALA A 181 -30.23 18.73 -10.14
N TYR A 182 -29.77 18.10 -9.06
CA TYR A 182 -29.70 18.70 -7.73
C TYR A 182 -28.25 18.87 -7.28
N ALA A 183 -27.90 20.03 -6.73
CA ALA A 183 -26.65 20.20 -5.99
C ALA A 183 -26.86 19.83 -4.52
N GLU A 184 -26.25 18.74 -4.08
CA GLU A 184 -26.41 18.17 -2.74
C GLU A 184 -25.13 18.29 -1.89
N SER A 185 -25.27 17.98 -0.60
CA SER A 185 -24.18 17.78 0.34
C SER A 185 -24.21 16.37 0.89
N ALA A 186 -23.06 15.76 1.11
CA ALA A 186 -23.00 14.49 1.84
C ALA A 186 -23.59 14.60 3.27
N LEU A 187 -24.12 13.49 3.76
CA LEU A 187 -24.56 13.33 5.15
C LEU A 187 -23.38 13.00 6.07
N PRO A 188 -23.50 13.27 7.39
CA PRO A 188 -22.46 12.90 8.34
C PRO A 188 -22.14 11.40 8.38
N ASN A 189 -20.85 11.08 8.53
CA ASN A 189 -20.32 9.73 8.62
C ASN A 189 -19.41 9.62 9.86
N PRO A 190 -19.53 8.56 10.70
CA PRO A 190 -18.66 8.34 11.86
C PRO A 190 -17.16 8.39 11.55
N TRP A 191 -16.75 8.00 10.35
CA TRP A 191 -15.37 8.03 9.91
C TRP A 191 -14.75 9.44 9.94
N PHE A 192 -15.53 10.47 9.60
CA PHE A 192 -15.14 11.88 9.74
C PHE A 192 -15.59 12.47 11.09
N ASN A 193 -15.57 11.65 12.14
CA ASN A 193 -15.99 11.99 13.50
C ASN A 193 -17.41 12.58 13.56
N ASN A 194 -18.34 11.96 12.83
CA ASN A 194 -19.73 12.38 12.68
C ASN A 194 -19.89 13.75 11.99
N GLN A 195 -18.92 14.14 11.17
CA GLN A 195 -19.01 15.20 10.16
C GLN A 195 -18.97 14.59 8.75
N THR A 196 -18.64 15.37 7.74
CA THR A 196 -18.49 14.88 6.35
C THR A 196 -17.03 15.01 5.89
N TYR A 197 -16.73 14.40 4.75
CA TYR A 197 -15.53 14.76 4.00
C TYR A 197 -15.61 16.19 3.45
N VAL A 198 -14.47 16.78 3.08
CA VAL A 198 -14.33 18.17 2.62
C VAL A 198 -14.63 18.32 1.13
N ASP A 199 -15.11 19.49 0.71
CA ASP A 199 -15.16 19.86 -0.70
C ASP A 199 -13.76 20.19 -1.21
N THR A 200 -13.08 19.18 -1.78
CA THR A 200 -11.73 19.29 -2.35
C THR A 200 -11.64 20.12 -3.63
N LEU A 201 -12.77 20.56 -4.18
CA LEU A 201 -12.83 21.44 -5.35
C LEU A 201 -12.97 22.91 -4.94
N ASN A 202 -13.30 23.18 -3.67
CA ASN A 202 -13.49 24.52 -3.13
C ASN A 202 -12.17 25.05 -2.55
N PRO A 203 -11.51 26.04 -3.20
CA PRO A 203 -10.23 26.55 -2.72
C PRO A 203 -10.32 27.20 -1.34
N LYS A 204 -11.50 27.70 -0.92
CA LYS A 204 -11.70 28.26 0.43
C LYS A 204 -11.74 27.17 1.49
N ALA A 205 -12.31 26.01 1.18
CA ALA A 205 -12.35 24.87 2.10
C ALA A 205 -10.92 24.36 2.36
N ILE A 206 -10.12 24.19 1.29
CA ILE A 206 -8.72 23.76 1.45
C ILE A 206 -7.85 24.82 2.13
N LYS A 207 -8.11 26.11 1.91
CA LYS A 207 -7.44 27.16 2.69
C LYS A 207 -7.76 27.07 4.19
N GLU A 208 -8.98 26.70 4.56
CA GLU A 208 -9.31 26.44 5.97
C GLU A 208 -8.62 25.18 6.48
N PHE A 209 -8.53 24.11 5.69
CA PHE A 209 -7.75 22.92 6.03
C PHE A 209 -6.28 23.27 6.34
N ILE A 210 -5.61 24.00 5.44
CA ILE A 210 -4.23 24.50 5.65
C ILE A 210 -4.13 25.33 6.95
N LYS A 211 -5.12 26.20 7.21
CA LYS A 211 -5.15 27.00 8.44
C LYS A 211 -5.33 26.16 9.71
N VAL A 212 -6.15 25.11 9.67
CA VAL A 212 -6.42 24.25 10.83
C VAL A 212 -5.24 23.32 11.11
N THR A 213 -4.59 22.79 10.08
CA THR A 213 -3.57 21.74 10.23
C THR A 213 -2.14 22.25 9.96
N TYR A 214 -1.85 22.73 8.75
CA TYR A 214 -0.50 23.15 8.34
C TYR A 214 0.01 24.35 9.14
N GLU A 215 -0.80 25.41 9.31
CA GLU A 215 -0.43 26.57 10.14
C GLU A 215 -0.26 26.19 11.61
N ARG A 216 -1.03 25.20 12.10
CA ARG A 216 -0.87 24.67 13.45
C ARG A 216 0.50 24.01 13.61
N TYR A 217 0.92 23.18 12.66
CA TYR A 217 2.29 22.64 12.63
C TYR A 217 3.35 23.74 12.49
N GLY A 218 3.15 24.72 11.59
CA GLY A 218 4.07 25.83 11.37
C GLY A 218 4.31 26.63 12.65
N SER A 219 3.24 26.95 13.39
CA SER A 219 3.34 27.69 14.64
C SER A 219 4.19 27.00 15.72
N SER A 220 4.26 25.66 15.70
CA SER A 220 4.98 24.86 16.69
C SER A 220 6.38 24.46 16.23
N PHE A 221 6.59 24.19 14.94
CA PHE A 221 7.77 23.46 14.44
C PHE A 221 8.51 24.12 13.28
N GLN A 222 8.19 25.35 12.90
CA GLN A 222 8.83 26.03 11.76
C GLN A 222 10.37 26.08 11.83
N LYS A 223 10.96 26.14 13.03
CA LYS A 223 12.43 26.11 13.20
C LYS A 223 13.09 24.81 12.73
N ASP A 224 12.33 23.71 12.66
CA ASP A 224 12.80 22.37 12.33
C ASP A 224 12.51 21.99 10.87
N PHE A 225 11.69 22.78 10.18
CA PHE A 225 11.36 22.55 8.79
C PHE A 225 12.58 22.68 7.87
N GLY A 226 12.67 21.76 6.90
CA GLY A 226 13.75 21.67 5.93
C GLY A 226 15.08 21.13 6.48
N SER A 227 15.25 21.07 7.81
CA SER A 227 16.47 20.59 8.49
C SER A 227 16.30 19.23 9.17
N LEU A 228 15.19 19.02 9.88
CA LEU A 228 14.85 17.77 10.55
C LEU A 228 13.52 17.20 10.02
N ILE A 229 12.50 18.04 9.93
CA ILE A 229 11.21 17.70 9.31
C ILE A 229 11.29 18.09 7.84
N HIS A 230 11.12 17.12 6.94
CA HIS A 230 11.29 17.36 5.49
C HIS A 230 10.00 17.36 4.69
N ALA A 231 8.93 16.74 5.20
CA ALA A 231 7.67 16.67 4.48
C ALA A 231 6.46 16.53 5.40
N ILE A 232 5.30 16.82 4.83
CA ILE A 232 3.97 16.52 5.37
C ILE A 232 3.31 15.52 4.41
N PHE A 233 2.84 14.41 4.96
CA PHE A 233 2.11 13.37 4.24
C PHE A 233 0.63 13.72 4.11
N THR A 234 0.09 13.60 2.90
CA THR A 234 -1.33 13.73 2.56
C THR A 234 -1.83 12.41 1.95
N ASP A 235 -2.98 11.92 2.40
CA ASP A 235 -3.43 10.55 2.16
C ASP A 235 -4.76 10.50 1.38
N GLU A 236 -4.74 9.86 0.21
CA GLU A 236 -5.88 9.65 -0.70
C GLU A 236 -6.86 10.84 -0.88
N PRO A 237 -6.41 12.10 -1.07
CA PRO A 237 -7.35 13.16 -1.39
C PRO A 237 -8.05 12.84 -2.71
N GLN A 238 -9.35 13.07 -2.73
CA GLN A 238 -10.23 12.78 -3.88
C GLN A 238 -11.37 13.80 -3.95
N PHE A 239 -12.06 13.87 -5.08
CA PHE A 239 -13.38 14.50 -5.17
C PHE A 239 -14.49 13.46 -4.98
N SER A 240 -15.76 13.89 -4.97
CA SER A 240 -16.90 12.95 -4.93
C SER A 240 -16.83 12.02 -6.13
N GLN A 241 -16.68 10.72 -5.88
CA GLN A 241 -16.61 9.69 -6.92
C GLN A 241 -17.74 9.82 -7.94
N LYS A 242 -17.40 9.76 -9.24
CA LYS A 242 -18.36 10.01 -10.33
C LYS A 242 -18.96 8.70 -10.87
N GLY A 243 -20.27 8.62 -10.95
CA GLY A 243 -20.95 7.45 -11.51
C GLY A 243 -21.18 7.52 -13.03
N THR A 244 -21.63 6.40 -13.59
CA THR A 244 -22.31 6.34 -14.89
C THR A 244 -23.59 5.50 -14.76
N LEU A 245 -24.45 5.55 -15.78
CA LEU A 245 -25.56 4.61 -15.92
C LEU A 245 -25.02 3.23 -16.34
N HIS A 246 -25.64 2.15 -15.86
CA HIS A 246 -25.41 0.81 -16.40
C HIS A 246 -26.08 0.67 -17.77
N PHE A 247 -27.36 1.02 -17.86
CA PHE A 247 -28.16 1.01 -19.09
C PHE A 247 -28.71 2.42 -19.34
N ALA A 248 -28.65 2.92 -20.57
CA ALA A 248 -29.07 4.26 -20.97
C ALA A 248 -30.53 4.58 -20.60
N HIS A 249 -31.41 3.59 -20.59
CA HIS A 249 -32.83 3.78 -20.27
C HIS A 249 -33.21 3.57 -18.79
N GLU A 250 -32.25 3.27 -17.92
CA GLU A 250 -32.55 3.03 -16.50
C GLU A 250 -32.92 4.32 -15.73
N GLU A 251 -33.44 4.16 -14.51
CA GLU A 251 -33.85 5.27 -13.62
C GLU A 251 -32.91 5.47 -12.43
N ARG A 252 -31.72 4.89 -12.51
CA ARG A 252 -30.69 4.95 -11.48
C ARG A 252 -30.24 6.38 -11.24
N ASP A 253 -29.97 6.68 -9.99
CA ASP A 253 -29.35 7.94 -9.59
C ASP A 253 -27.85 7.91 -9.91
N VAL A 254 -27.35 8.98 -10.52
CA VAL A 254 -25.92 9.17 -10.80
C VAL A 254 -25.43 10.40 -10.04
N THR A 255 -24.29 10.26 -9.37
CA THR A 255 -23.61 11.36 -8.70
C THR A 255 -22.39 11.78 -9.51
N LEU A 256 -22.19 13.09 -9.65
CA LEU A 256 -21.00 13.67 -10.28
C LEU A 256 -20.36 14.72 -9.34
N PRO A 257 -19.04 14.91 -9.38
CA PRO A 257 -18.33 15.95 -8.63
C PRO A 257 -18.93 17.34 -8.87
N TRP A 258 -19.05 18.14 -7.81
CA TRP A 258 -19.60 19.48 -7.91
C TRP A 258 -19.02 20.40 -6.83
N THR A 259 -19.03 21.70 -7.08
CA THR A 259 -18.82 22.74 -6.06
C THR A 259 -19.64 23.98 -6.43
N PRO A 260 -20.06 24.85 -5.49
CA PRO A 260 -21.02 25.92 -5.79
C PRO A 260 -20.60 26.89 -6.90
N ASP A 261 -19.30 27.16 -7.07
CA ASP A 261 -18.77 28.06 -8.12
C ASP A 261 -18.39 27.32 -9.41
N PHE A 262 -18.73 26.04 -9.55
CA PHE A 262 -18.35 25.22 -10.70
C PHE A 262 -18.90 25.77 -12.03
N PRO A 263 -20.19 26.13 -12.18
CA PRO A 263 -20.70 26.68 -13.45
C PRO A 263 -20.00 27.97 -13.88
N ASP A 264 -19.72 28.86 -12.94
CA ASP A 264 -19.11 30.17 -13.22
C ASP A 264 -17.63 30.01 -13.61
N SER A 265 -16.88 29.18 -12.87
CA SER A 265 -15.48 28.90 -13.19
C SER A 265 -15.33 28.12 -14.49
N TYR A 266 -16.23 27.18 -14.79
CA TYR A 266 -16.28 26.47 -16.06
C TYR A 266 -16.50 27.42 -17.22
N LYS A 267 -17.50 28.30 -17.09
CA LYS A 267 -17.82 29.30 -18.11
C LYS A 267 -16.65 30.23 -18.40
N GLN A 268 -15.88 30.59 -17.38
CA GLN A 268 -14.67 31.38 -17.53
C GLN A 268 -13.56 30.62 -18.28
N ALA A 269 -13.37 29.33 -18.00
CA ALA A 269 -12.33 28.51 -18.62
C ALA A 269 -12.59 28.24 -20.11
N TYR A 270 -13.85 28.01 -20.50
CA TYR A 270 -14.20 27.56 -21.87
C TYR A 270 -14.97 28.61 -22.68
N GLY A 271 -14.54 29.87 -22.60
CA GLY A 271 -14.97 30.91 -23.54
C GLY A 271 -16.47 31.27 -23.46
N GLY A 272 -17.09 31.13 -22.28
CA GLY A 272 -18.48 31.48 -22.05
C GLY A 272 -19.49 30.34 -22.21
N GLU A 273 -19.03 29.10 -22.43
CA GLU A 273 -19.89 27.91 -22.48
C GLU A 273 -20.64 27.69 -21.16
N ASP A 274 -21.95 27.46 -21.25
CA ASP A 274 -22.84 27.30 -20.10
C ASP A 274 -23.10 25.82 -19.82
N LEU A 275 -22.43 25.27 -18.80
CA LEU A 275 -22.51 23.86 -18.42
C LEU A 275 -23.94 23.38 -18.17
N LEU A 276 -24.80 24.22 -17.57
CA LEU A 276 -26.19 23.84 -17.27
C LEU A 276 -27.02 23.61 -18.53
N LYS A 277 -26.56 24.04 -19.71
CA LYS A 277 -27.21 23.71 -20.98
C LYS A 277 -26.77 22.37 -21.55
N GLY A 278 -25.77 21.69 -20.97
CA GLY A 278 -25.17 20.47 -21.50
C GLY A 278 -25.12 19.29 -20.54
N ILE A 279 -25.72 19.39 -19.35
CA ILE A 279 -25.71 18.31 -18.34
C ILE A 279 -26.14 16.94 -18.90
N PRO A 280 -27.17 16.82 -19.77
CA PRO A 280 -27.50 15.51 -20.36
C PRO A 280 -26.34 14.83 -21.10
N GLU A 281 -25.44 15.59 -21.73
CA GLU A 281 -24.28 15.02 -22.44
C GLU A 281 -23.23 14.40 -21.51
N LEU A 282 -23.27 14.71 -20.21
CA LEU A 282 -22.42 14.07 -19.20
C LEU A 282 -22.88 12.63 -18.87
N LEU A 283 -24.13 12.28 -19.19
CA LEU A 283 -24.69 10.95 -18.91
C LEU A 283 -24.90 10.10 -20.17
N TRP A 284 -25.21 10.71 -21.31
CA TRP A 284 -25.52 10.00 -22.55
C TRP A 284 -24.68 10.48 -23.72
N ASP A 285 -24.40 9.57 -24.64
CA ASP A 285 -23.66 9.81 -25.87
C ASP A 285 -24.51 10.55 -26.91
N LEU A 286 -23.82 11.28 -27.80
CA LEU A 286 -24.45 11.95 -28.94
C LEU A 286 -24.60 10.97 -30.12
N PRO A 287 -25.59 11.19 -31.00
CA PRO A 287 -25.91 10.22 -32.04
C PRO A 287 -24.82 10.17 -33.12
N ASN A 288 -24.74 9.02 -33.81
CA ASN A 288 -23.79 8.75 -34.90
C ASN A 288 -22.30 8.80 -34.47
N GLY A 289 -22.00 8.51 -33.20
CA GLY A 289 -20.63 8.48 -32.69
C GLY A 289 -19.99 9.87 -32.55
N LYS A 290 -20.81 10.94 -32.49
CA LYS A 290 -20.31 12.29 -32.25
C LYS A 290 -19.81 12.42 -30.80
N ILE A 291 -18.68 13.09 -30.63
CA ILE A 291 -18.11 13.36 -29.30
C ILE A 291 -18.78 14.56 -28.65
N SER A 292 -19.06 14.46 -27.34
CA SER A 292 -19.51 15.59 -26.53
C SER A 292 -18.31 16.43 -26.08
N LYS A 293 -18.25 17.67 -26.57
CA LYS A 293 -17.26 18.65 -26.11
C LYS A 293 -17.53 19.09 -24.67
N VAL A 294 -18.81 19.17 -24.27
CA VAL A 294 -19.22 19.50 -22.89
C VAL A 294 -18.68 18.46 -21.91
N ARG A 295 -18.76 17.16 -22.24
CA ARG A 295 -18.21 16.08 -21.42
C ARG A 295 -16.70 16.20 -21.26
N TYR A 296 -15.98 16.42 -22.35
CA TYR A 296 -14.53 16.61 -22.32
C TYR A 296 -14.13 17.80 -21.44
N HIS A 297 -14.72 18.99 -21.66
CA HIS A 297 -14.46 20.18 -20.86
C HIS A 297 -14.84 20.00 -19.38
N TYR A 298 -15.92 19.27 -19.07
CA TYR A 298 -16.31 18.99 -17.69
C TYR A 298 -15.21 18.18 -16.97
N HIS A 299 -14.68 17.14 -17.63
CA HIS A 299 -13.61 16.32 -17.08
C HIS A 299 -12.27 17.06 -16.98
N ASP A 300 -11.90 17.88 -17.97
CA ASP A 300 -10.70 18.72 -17.86
C ASP A 300 -10.82 19.75 -16.73
N HIS A 301 -11.99 20.40 -16.61
CA HIS A 301 -12.21 21.39 -15.56
C HIS A 301 -12.20 20.78 -14.17
N ILE A 302 -12.86 19.63 -13.96
CA ILE A 302 -12.91 19.02 -12.63
C ILE A 302 -11.52 18.56 -12.19
N ALA A 303 -10.72 18.00 -13.09
CA ALA A 303 -9.34 17.61 -12.81
C ALA A 303 -8.49 18.83 -12.43
N GLU A 304 -8.59 19.93 -13.20
CA GLU A 304 -7.84 21.16 -12.88
C GLU A 304 -8.32 21.82 -11.59
N ARG A 305 -9.64 21.85 -11.33
CA ARG A 305 -10.21 22.41 -10.10
C ARG A 305 -9.73 21.65 -8.88
N PHE A 306 -9.69 20.32 -8.94
CA PHE A 306 -9.18 19.50 -7.86
C PHE A 306 -7.67 19.72 -7.62
N SER A 307 -6.83 19.59 -8.65
CA SER A 307 -5.38 19.78 -8.51
C SER A 307 -5.02 21.19 -8.02
N SER A 308 -5.68 22.23 -8.53
CA SER A 308 -5.41 23.62 -8.13
C SER A 308 -5.95 23.98 -6.75
N ALA A 309 -7.12 23.45 -6.36
CA ALA A 309 -7.69 23.73 -5.04
C ALA A 309 -6.96 22.96 -3.94
N PHE A 310 -6.63 21.69 -4.16
CA PHE A 310 -5.99 20.83 -3.17
C PHE A 310 -4.46 20.84 -3.27
N ALA A 311 -3.91 20.12 -4.27
CA ALA A 311 -2.49 19.82 -4.36
C ALA A 311 -1.62 21.09 -4.47
N ASP A 312 -2.02 22.05 -5.30
CA ASP A 312 -1.25 23.29 -5.47
C ASP A 312 -1.26 24.17 -4.22
N GLN A 313 -2.37 24.26 -3.48
CA GLN A 313 -2.41 25.07 -2.26
C GLN A 313 -1.56 24.45 -1.14
N CYS A 314 -1.73 23.14 -0.89
CA CYS A 314 -0.93 22.42 0.11
C CYS A 314 0.56 22.44 -0.27
N GLY A 315 0.88 22.15 -1.54
CA GLY A 315 2.23 22.14 -2.08
C GLY A 315 2.92 23.51 -2.06
N ALA A 316 2.19 24.59 -2.39
CA ALA A 316 2.70 25.95 -2.30
C ALA A 316 3.01 26.34 -0.85
N TRP A 317 2.15 25.96 0.10
CA TRP A 317 2.42 26.20 1.51
C TRP A 317 3.67 25.43 1.97
N CYS A 318 3.78 24.14 1.66
CA CYS A 318 4.95 23.33 1.98
C CYS A 318 6.24 23.95 1.42
N SER A 319 6.23 24.30 0.14
CA SER A 319 7.38 24.90 -0.53
C SER A 319 7.81 26.23 0.11
N ALA A 320 6.85 27.08 0.48
CA ALA A 320 7.13 28.35 1.17
C ALA A 320 7.77 28.18 2.55
N HIS A 321 7.59 27.01 3.18
CA HIS A 321 8.12 26.67 4.49
C HIS A 321 9.32 25.71 4.45
N GLY A 322 9.85 25.40 3.26
CA GLY A 322 11.01 24.51 3.09
C GLY A 322 10.69 23.02 3.27
N LEU A 323 9.42 22.63 3.12
CA LEU A 323 8.92 21.27 3.18
C LEU A 323 8.54 20.76 1.78
N MET A 324 8.46 19.44 1.65
CA MET A 324 7.79 18.79 0.53
C MET A 324 6.38 18.39 0.96
N LEU A 325 5.42 18.47 0.04
CA LEU A 325 4.18 17.72 0.16
C LEU A 325 4.47 16.28 -0.31
N THR A 326 4.09 15.29 0.48
CA THR A 326 4.30 13.88 0.12
C THR A 326 3.02 13.09 0.35
N GLY A 327 3.01 11.84 -0.09
CA GLY A 327 1.85 10.96 -0.02
C GLY A 327 1.28 10.70 -1.41
N HIS A 328 0.10 10.12 -1.49
CA HIS A 328 -0.43 9.56 -2.73
C HIS A 328 -1.87 9.99 -2.98
N MET A 329 -2.36 9.74 -4.19
CA MET A 329 -3.72 10.10 -4.60
C MET A 329 -4.62 8.86 -4.59
N MET A 330 -5.92 9.04 -4.40
CA MET A 330 -6.90 7.94 -4.49
C MET A 330 -6.99 7.37 -5.91
N GLU A 331 -7.02 6.04 -6.09
CA GLU A 331 -7.42 5.40 -7.36
C GLU A 331 -6.53 5.75 -8.58
N GLU A 332 -5.23 5.47 -8.49
CA GLU A 332 -4.21 5.77 -9.52
C GLU A 332 -4.00 4.74 -10.69
N PRO A 333 -4.32 3.43 -10.57
CA PRO A 333 -3.74 2.42 -11.47
C PRO A 333 -4.30 2.38 -12.89
N THR A 334 -5.56 2.73 -13.09
CA THR A 334 -6.25 2.62 -14.40
C THR A 334 -6.76 3.98 -14.87
N LEU A 335 -7.02 4.12 -16.17
CA LEU A 335 -7.69 5.30 -16.71
C LEU A 335 -9.11 5.42 -16.11
N GLU A 336 -9.81 4.28 -15.90
CA GLU A 336 -11.10 4.25 -15.21
C GLU A 336 -11.03 4.87 -13.80
N SER A 337 -10.19 4.30 -12.94
CA SER A 337 -10.10 4.64 -11.52
C SER A 337 -9.65 6.09 -11.32
N GLN A 338 -8.66 6.53 -12.09
CA GLN A 338 -8.24 7.94 -12.08
C GLN A 338 -9.37 8.86 -12.50
N THR A 339 -10.06 8.52 -13.60
CA THR A 339 -11.21 9.28 -14.09
C THR A 339 -12.27 9.35 -12.99
N HIS A 340 -12.56 8.23 -12.32
CA HIS A 340 -13.57 8.08 -11.26
C HIS A 340 -13.36 8.99 -10.04
N ALA A 341 -12.12 9.14 -9.55
CA ALA A 341 -11.83 9.80 -8.26
C ALA A 341 -10.97 11.09 -8.33
N LEU A 342 -10.16 11.26 -9.39
CA LEU A 342 -9.16 12.33 -9.51
C LEU A 342 -9.27 13.16 -10.80
N GLY A 343 -9.78 12.58 -11.87
CA GLY A 343 -9.63 13.06 -13.24
C GLY A 343 -8.32 12.60 -13.89
N GLU A 344 -7.17 12.96 -13.31
CA GLU A 344 -5.82 12.70 -13.85
C GLU A 344 -4.75 12.76 -12.74
N ALA A 345 -4.09 11.65 -12.41
CA ALA A 345 -3.16 11.59 -11.27
C ALA A 345 -1.92 12.48 -11.46
N MET A 346 -1.25 12.39 -12.63
CA MET A 346 -0.02 13.14 -12.91
C MET A 346 -0.16 14.65 -12.82
N ARG A 347 -1.39 15.18 -13.02
CA ARG A 347 -1.69 16.60 -12.93
C ARG A 347 -1.40 17.17 -11.54
N SER A 348 -1.70 16.41 -10.49
CA SER A 348 -1.53 16.80 -9.09
C SER A 348 -0.07 16.69 -8.61
N TYR A 349 0.71 15.75 -9.15
CA TYR A 349 2.11 15.54 -8.74
C TYR A 349 3.03 16.75 -8.98
N ARG A 350 2.62 17.73 -9.80
CA ARG A 350 3.36 18.99 -10.01
C ARG A 350 3.64 19.77 -8.73
N SER A 351 2.89 19.51 -7.66
CA SER A 351 2.94 20.27 -6.40
C SER A 351 3.37 19.45 -5.19
N PHE A 352 3.67 18.16 -5.35
CA PHE A 352 4.09 17.32 -4.23
C PHE A 352 5.53 17.67 -3.80
N GLY A 353 6.52 17.50 -4.67
CA GLY A 353 7.93 17.64 -4.27
C GLY A 353 8.53 16.33 -3.78
N LEU A 354 7.71 15.38 -3.33
CA LEU A 354 8.01 13.95 -3.21
C LEU A 354 6.71 13.17 -3.52
N PRO A 355 6.37 12.92 -4.80
CA PRO A 355 5.15 12.18 -5.13
C PRO A 355 5.21 10.77 -4.55
N GLY A 356 4.08 10.30 -4.05
CA GLY A 356 3.93 8.97 -3.48
C GLY A 356 2.96 8.09 -4.27
N ILE A 357 2.95 6.81 -3.95
CA ILE A 357 2.03 5.78 -4.46
C ILE A 357 1.52 4.91 -3.31
N ASP A 358 0.41 4.19 -3.52
CA ASP A 358 -0.13 3.23 -2.57
C ASP A 358 -0.16 1.79 -3.09
N MET A 359 0.69 0.92 -2.54
CA MET A 359 0.86 -0.46 -2.98
C MET A 359 0.40 -1.45 -1.92
N LEU A 360 -0.91 -1.56 -1.73
CA LEU A 360 -1.53 -2.51 -0.79
C LEU A 360 -1.70 -3.92 -1.40
N CYS A 361 -2.02 -4.89 -0.54
CA CYS A 361 -2.30 -6.29 -0.91
C CYS A 361 -1.18 -6.99 -1.69
N ASP A 362 0.07 -6.48 -1.63
CA ASP A 362 1.19 -6.95 -2.45
C ASP A 362 0.85 -6.99 -3.96
N ARG A 363 0.12 -5.99 -4.45
CA ARG A 363 -0.21 -5.83 -5.88
C ARG A 363 1.00 -5.40 -6.70
N ARG A 364 0.89 -5.57 -8.03
CA ARG A 364 1.89 -5.14 -9.03
C ARG A 364 1.27 -4.09 -9.95
N GLU A 365 1.15 -2.86 -9.46
CA GLU A 365 0.53 -1.75 -10.19
C GLU A 365 1.62 -0.88 -10.86
N PHE A 366 2.19 -1.38 -11.95
CA PHE A 366 3.30 -0.70 -12.64
C PHE A 366 2.90 0.67 -13.20
N THR A 367 1.66 0.83 -13.68
CA THR A 367 1.14 2.11 -14.19
C THR A 367 1.17 3.20 -13.11
N THR A 368 0.74 2.90 -11.89
CA THR A 368 0.82 3.81 -10.74
C THR A 368 2.26 4.24 -10.46
N ALA A 369 3.17 3.28 -10.30
CA ALA A 369 4.59 3.55 -10.05
C ALA A 369 5.22 4.38 -11.18
N LYS A 370 4.92 4.07 -12.44
CA LYS A 370 5.46 4.79 -13.60
C LYS A 370 4.95 6.22 -13.70
N GLN A 371 3.70 6.52 -13.34
CA GLN A 371 3.18 7.89 -13.33
C GLN A 371 3.93 8.75 -12.30
N ALA A 372 4.05 8.28 -11.06
CA ALA A 372 4.78 8.99 -10.00
C ALA A 372 6.28 9.13 -10.33
N GLN A 373 6.92 8.08 -10.85
CA GLN A 373 8.33 8.12 -11.26
C GLN A 373 8.57 9.12 -12.39
N SER A 374 7.67 9.17 -13.37
CA SER A 374 7.74 10.11 -14.49
C SER A 374 7.68 11.55 -13.99
N ALA A 375 6.74 11.87 -13.10
CA ALA A 375 6.67 13.17 -12.46
C ALA A 375 7.95 13.48 -11.66
N ALA A 376 8.41 12.55 -10.82
CA ALA A 376 9.62 12.74 -10.03
C ALA A 376 10.84 13.07 -10.89
N ARG A 377 11.05 12.34 -11.99
CA ARG A 377 12.15 12.57 -12.93
C ARG A 377 12.00 13.90 -13.66
N GLN A 378 10.82 14.21 -14.20
CA GLN A 378 10.57 15.43 -15.00
C GLN A 378 10.67 16.70 -14.17
N TYR A 379 10.16 16.73 -12.94
CA TYR A 379 10.26 17.88 -12.05
C TYR A 379 11.62 17.95 -11.33
N GLY A 380 12.36 16.82 -11.25
CA GLY A 380 13.64 16.74 -10.54
C GLY A 380 13.50 16.54 -9.04
N TYR A 381 12.42 15.90 -8.61
CA TYR A 381 12.18 15.53 -7.22
C TYR A 381 13.19 14.46 -6.75
N PRO A 382 13.44 14.36 -5.43
CA PRO A 382 14.47 13.48 -4.91
C PRO A 382 14.15 11.98 -5.08
N GLY A 383 12.89 11.61 -5.32
CA GLY A 383 12.48 10.25 -5.63
C GLY A 383 10.96 10.09 -5.59
N VAL A 384 10.50 8.86 -5.40
CA VAL A 384 9.10 8.50 -5.15
C VAL A 384 8.99 7.88 -3.76
N LEU A 385 7.89 8.16 -3.07
CA LEU A 385 7.50 7.51 -1.81
C LEU A 385 6.51 6.38 -2.11
N SER A 386 6.45 5.32 -1.30
CA SER A 386 5.35 4.35 -1.37
C SER A 386 4.84 3.99 0.02
N GLU A 387 3.53 4.03 0.20
CA GLU A 387 2.84 3.20 1.19
C GLU A 387 2.84 1.75 0.68
N LEU A 388 3.15 0.79 1.55
CA LEU A 388 3.26 -0.62 1.19
C LEU A 388 3.18 -1.55 2.42
N TYR A 389 3.05 -2.86 2.18
CA TYR A 389 2.82 -3.93 3.16
C TYR A 389 1.46 -3.89 3.88
N GLY A 390 0.64 -2.88 3.64
CA GLY A 390 -0.71 -2.84 4.20
C GLY A 390 -1.62 -3.88 3.54
N VAL A 391 -2.59 -4.37 4.32
CA VAL A 391 -3.64 -5.28 3.84
C VAL A 391 -3.11 -6.66 3.38
N THR A 392 -1.88 -7.03 3.72
CA THR A 392 -1.28 -8.35 3.39
C THR A 392 -1.48 -9.42 4.47
N ASN A 393 -2.08 -9.06 5.61
CA ASN A 393 -2.29 -9.88 6.81
C ASN A 393 -1.02 -10.15 7.64
N TRP A 394 -1.19 -10.86 8.76
CA TRP A 394 -0.15 -11.19 9.73
C TRP A 394 0.97 -12.09 9.18
N ASP A 395 0.70 -12.92 8.17
CA ASP A 395 1.61 -13.92 7.62
C ASP A 395 2.46 -13.42 6.44
N PHE A 396 2.45 -12.11 6.16
CA PHE A 396 3.28 -11.51 5.11
C PHE A 396 4.76 -11.45 5.51
N ASP A 397 5.50 -12.48 5.11
CA ASP A 397 6.86 -12.73 5.56
C ASP A 397 7.96 -11.90 4.85
N PHE A 398 9.21 -12.20 5.19
CA PHE A 398 10.36 -11.45 4.69
C PHE A 398 10.55 -11.58 3.17
N ARG A 399 10.07 -12.66 2.54
CA ARG A 399 10.08 -12.86 1.08
C ARG A 399 9.18 -11.83 0.42
N GLY A 400 7.95 -11.69 0.94
CA GLY A 400 7.00 -10.68 0.52
C GLY A 400 7.55 -9.27 0.69
N HIS A 401 8.11 -8.96 1.87
CA HIS A 401 8.71 -7.65 2.13
C HIS A 401 9.81 -7.27 1.13
N LYS A 402 10.72 -8.22 0.82
CA LYS A 402 11.82 -7.99 -0.13
C LYS A 402 11.30 -7.83 -1.56
N LEU A 403 10.49 -8.78 -2.04
CA LEU A 403 10.00 -8.76 -3.42
C LEU A 403 9.18 -7.51 -3.72
N GLN A 404 8.25 -7.16 -2.82
CA GLN A 404 7.41 -5.99 -3.03
C GLN A 404 8.23 -4.69 -3.06
N GLY A 405 9.23 -4.54 -2.18
CA GLY A 405 10.08 -3.37 -2.19
C GLY A 405 11.05 -3.32 -3.38
N ASP A 406 11.54 -4.46 -3.85
CA ASP A 406 12.54 -4.54 -4.93
C ASP A 406 11.99 -4.06 -6.28
N TRP A 407 10.80 -4.54 -6.68
CA TRP A 407 10.21 -4.11 -7.95
C TRP A 407 9.89 -2.61 -7.92
N GLN A 408 9.45 -2.09 -6.77
CA GLN A 408 9.18 -0.67 -6.58
C GLN A 408 10.45 0.18 -6.62
N ALA A 409 11.56 -0.29 -6.03
CA ALA A 409 12.84 0.38 -6.10
C ALA A 409 13.38 0.43 -7.55
N ALA A 410 13.16 -0.63 -8.33
CA ALA A 410 13.43 -0.63 -9.77
C ALA A 410 12.55 0.38 -10.54
N LEU A 411 11.36 0.71 -10.02
CA LEU A 411 10.48 1.75 -10.55
C LEU A 411 10.59 3.10 -9.79
N GLY A 412 11.71 3.34 -9.10
CA GLY A 412 12.09 4.67 -8.60
C GLY A 412 11.58 5.05 -7.21
N VAL A 413 10.96 4.11 -6.48
CA VAL A 413 10.66 4.29 -5.06
C VAL A 413 11.98 4.35 -4.27
N THR A 414 12.13 5.40 -3.47
CA THR A 414 13.30 5.63 -2.62
C THR A 414 12.94 5.86 -1.16
N VAL A 415 11.67 6.14 -0.85
CA VAL A 415 11.16 6.21 0.52
C VAL A 415 10.06 5.19 0.67
N ARG A 416 10.29 4.14 1.47
CA ARG A 416 9.26 3.16 1.81
C ARG A 416 8.56 3.59 3.10
N VAL A 417 7.24 3.46 3.12
CA VAL A 417 6.37 3.68 4.29
C VAL A 417 5.65 2.37 4.59
N PRO A 418 6.29 1.47 5.37
CA PRO A 418 5.63 0.26 5.86
C PRO A 418 4.34 0.60 6.62
N HIS A 419 3.23 -0.01 6.20
CA HIS A 419 1.93 -0.01 6.87
C HIS A 419 1.77 -1.35 7.61
N LEU A 420 1.65 -1.45 8.94
CA LEU A 420 1.55 -0.39 9.96
C LEU A 420 2.32 -0.72 11.25
N SER A 421 2.83 0.27 11.98
CA SER A 421 3.37 0.11 13.34
C SER A 421 2.39 0.66 14.36
N TRP A 422 1.79 -0.19 15.21
CA TRP A 422 0.87 0.27 16.24
C TRP A 422 1.57 0.81 17.49
N VAL A 423 1.06 1.94 18.02
CA VAL A 423 1.38 2.37 19.38
C VAL A 423 0.81 1.38 20.39
N SER A 424 -0.45 0.96 20.22
CA SER A 424 -1.09 -0.04 21.07
C SER A 424 -1.98 -0.97 20.27
N MET A 425 -2.16 -2.19 20.77
CA MET A 425 -3.16 -3.13 20.28
C MET A 425 -4.55 -2.92 20.88
N ASN A 426 -4.82 -1.85 21.65
CA ASN A 426 -6.07 -1.70 22.41
C ASN A 426 -7.34 -1.67 21.55
N GLY A 427 -8.34 -2.50 21.87
CA GLY A 427 -9.65 -2.49 21.21
C GLY A 427 -9.57 -2.65 19.68
N GLU A 428 -10.34 -1.83 18.95
CA GLU A 428 -10.37 -1.84 17.48
C GLU A 428 -9.02 -1.52 16.81
N ALA A 429 -8.08 -0.92 17.53
CA ALA A 429 -6.81 -0.49 16.98
C ALA A 429 -5.98 -1.63 16.39
N LYS A 430 -6.02 -2.84 16.99
CA LYS A 430 -5.29 -4.02 16.48
C LYS A 430 -5.90 -4.65 15.22
N ARG A 431 -7.11 -4.22 14.85
CA ARG A 431 -7.82 -4.69 13.65
C ARG A 431 -7.69 -3.73 12.47
N ASP A 432 -7.07 -2.57 12.71
CA ASP A 432 -6.79 -1.55 11.71
C ASP A 432 -5.66 -2.02 10.77
N TYR A 433 -6.07 -2.81 9.75
CA TYR A 433 -5.27 -3.42 8.68
C TYR A 433 -3.96 -4.11 9.16
N PRO A 434 -4.04 -5.31 9.78
CA PRO A 434 -2.88 -6.06 10.27
C PRO A 434 -1.96 -6.58 9.13
N GLY A 435 -0.72 -7.02 9.40
CA GLY A 435 -0.05 -7.12 10.71
C GLY A 435 0.87 -5.95 11.08
N THR A 436 1.30 -5.89 12.35
CA THR A 436 2.31 -4.93 12.82
C THR A 436 3.73 -5.45 12.67
N PHE A 437 4.68 -4.55 12.45
CA PHE A 437 6.13 -4.83 12.46
C PHE A 437 6.85 -4.30 13.71
N ASN A 438 6.12 -3.82 14.72
CA ASN A 438 6.68 -3.27 15.95
C ASN A 438 6.86 -4.37 17.03
N TYR A 439 7.22 -4.00 18.27
CA TYR A 439 7.60 -4.90 19.36
C TYR A 439 6.58 -6.01 19.69
N GLN A 440 5.33 -5.88 19.24
CA GLN A 440 4.29 -6.90 19.36
C GLN A 440 4.52 -8.11 18.42
N ALA A 441 5.24 -7.92 17.32
CA ALA A 441 5.63 -8.98 16.40
C ALA A 441 6.85 -9.72 16.95
N PRO A 442 6.88 -11.07 17.00
CA PRO A 442 7.97 -11.80 17.65
C PRO A 442 9.30 -11.79 16.87
N TRP A 443 9.27 -11.35 15.61
CA TRP A 443 10.41 -11.22 14.69
C TRP A 443 10.98 -9.80 14.56
N TYR A 444 10.39 -8.81 15.24
CA TYR A 444 10.70 -7.39 15.01
C TYR A 444 12.20 -7.07 15.08
N LYS A 445 12.96 -7.76 15.93
CA LYS A 445 14.41 -7.55 16.08
C LYS A 445 15.25 -8.01 14.89
N GLU A 446 14.68 -8.85 14.02
CA GLU A 446 15.37 -9.39 12.83
C GLU A 446 15.07 -8.57 11.57
N TYR A 447 14.17 -7.58 11.64
CA TYR A 447 13.82 -6.74 10.50
C TYR A 447 14.97 -5.93 9.88
N PRO A 448 16.07 -5.59 10.58
CA PRO A 448 17.25 -5.00 9.93
C PRO A 448 17.74 -5.80 8.72
N TYR A 449 17.51 -7.12 8.66
CA TYR A 449 17.83 -7.94 7.51
C TYR A 449 17.14 -7.48 6.21
N VAL A 450 15.90 -6.99 6.29
CA VAL A 450 15.16 -6.39 5.17
C VAL A 450 15.51 -4.91 5.03
N GLU A 451 15.52 -4.17 6.13
CA GLU A 451 15.67 -2.72 6.09
C GLU A 451 17.05 -2.28 5.60
N ASP A 452 18.11 -2.96 6.02
CA ASP A 452 19.47 -2.65 5.57
C ASP A 452 19.60 -2.86 4.05
N HIS A 453 19.00 -3.91 3.48
CA HIS A 453 18.99 -4.14 2.02
C HIS A 453 18.50 -2.90 1.25
N PHE A 454 17.36 -2.35 1.63
CA PHE A 454 16.80 -1.17 0.98
C PHE A 454 17.57 0.10 1.30
N ALA A 455 18.10 0.23 2.52
CA ALA A 455 18.95 1.35 2.88
C ALA A 455 20.20 1.42 2.01
N ARG A 456 20.86 0.27 1.80
CA ARG A 456 22.05 0.15 0.96
C ARG A 456 21.72 0.44 -0.49
N LEU A 457 20.60 -0.10 -0.99
CA LEU A 457 20.10 0.17 -2.33
C LEU A 457 19.88 1.67 -2.57
N ASN A 458 19.26 2.38 -1.62
CA ASN A 458 18.99 3.80 -1.72
C ASN A 458 20.25 4.67 -1.74
N THR A 459 21.38 4.20 -1.19
CA THR A 459 22.65 4.91 -1.38
C THR A 459 23.07 4.97 -2.85
N ALA A 460 22.70 3.99 -3.68
CA ALA A 460 22.94 4.03 -5.12
C ALA A 460 21.79 4.73 -5.88
N LEU A 461 20.54 4.35 -5.60
CA LEU A 461 19.39 4.73 -6.43
C LEU A 461 18.94 6.20 -6.30
N THR A 462 19.45 6.93 -5.33
CA THR A 462 19.18 8.37 -5.13
C THR A 462 20.20 9.29 -5.79
N ARG A 463 21.24 8.73 -6.41
CA ARG A 463 22.36 9.47 -7.02
C ARG A 463 22.16 9.70 -8.51
N GLY A 464 22.81 10.72 -9.05
CA GLY A 464 22.80 10.97 -10.49
C GLY A 464 21.40 11.16 -11.10
N LYS A 465 21.29 10.91 -12.40
CA LYS A 465 20.07 11.10 -13.21
C LYS A 465 19.64 9.78 -13.83
N ALA A 466 18.34 9.50 -13.84
CA ALA A 466 17.81 8.32 -14.53
C ALA A 466 18.13 8.35 -16.05
N VAL A 467 18.38 7.17 -16.62
CA VAL A 467 18.61 6.97 -18.06
C VAL A 467 17.34 6.37 -18.68
N ALA A 468 16.39 7.24 -19.03
CA ALA A 468 15.18 6.88 -19.77
C ALA A 468 15.14 7.63 -21.10
N ARG A 469 15.03 6.91 -22.22
CA ARG A 469 15.15 7.47 -23.58
C ARG A 469 13.82 7.54 -24.33
N VAL A 470 12.77 6.92 -23.81
CA VAL A 470 11.45 6.84 -24.42
C VAL A 470 10.46 7.63 -23.58
N GLY A 471 9.67 8.50 -24.23
CA GLY A 471 8.53 9.16 -23.62
C GLY A 471 7.22 8.58 -24.16
N VAL A 472 6.18 8.45 -23.34
CA VAL A 472 4.85 7.96 -23.75
C VAL A 472 3.81 9.02 -23.43
N ILE A 473 3.05 9.50 -24.43
CA ILE A 473 1.94 10.44 -24.15
C ILE A 473 0.86 9.71 -23.34
N HIS A 474 0.39 10.32 -22.25
CA HIS A 474 -0.64 9.71 -21.40
C HIS A 474 -2.04 9.82 -22.07
N PRO A 475 -2.79 8.71 -22.26
CA PRO A 475 -3.98 8.70 -23.12
C PRO A 475 -5.30 9.11 -22.43
N ILE A 476 -5.29 9.45 -21.14
CA ILE A 476 -6.51 9.59 -20.31
C ILE A 476 -7.57 10.55 -20.85
N GLU A 477 -7.17 11.59 -21.59
CA GLU A 477 -8.13 12.54 -22.15
C GLU A 477 -9.03 11.92 -23.24
N SER A 478 -8.53 10.88 -23.93
CA SER A 478 -9.37 10.08 -24.83
C SER A 478 -10.35 9.18 -24.09
N TYR A 479 -10.01 8.77 -22.86
CA TYR A 479 -10.88 7.96 -22.02
C TYR A 479 -12.11 8.74 -21.56
N TRP A 480 -11.93 10.03 -21.23
CA TRP A 480 -13.01 10.92 -20.82
C TRP A 480 -14.12 11.08 -21.87
N LEU A 481 -13.80 10.91 -23.15
CA LEU A 481 -14.78 11.00 -24.23
C LEU A 481 -15.88 9.94 -24.11
N HIS A 482 -15.57 8.80 -23.47
CA HIS A 482 -16.44 7.63 -23.37
C HIS A 482 -17.03 7.44 -21.97
N TRP A 483 -17.02 8.46 -21.10
CA TRP A 483 -17.66 8.39 -19.78
C TRP A 483 -19.20 8.52 -19.86
N GLY A 484 -19.83 7.63 -20.62
CA GLY A 484 -21.29 7.54 -20.83
C GLY A 484 -21.89 6.27 -20.21
N PRO A 485 -23.07 5.81 -20.67
CA PRO A 485 -23.69 4.58 -20.17
C PRO A 485 -22.78 3.37 -20.41
N ARG A 486 -22.67 2.46 -19.44
CA ARG A 486 -21.76 1.29 -19.54
C ARG A 486 -22.12 0.39 -20.72
N GLU A 487 -23.41 0.16 -20.98
CA GLU A 487 -23.83 -0.70 -22.10
C GLU A 487 -23.28 -0.26 -23.47
N SER A 488 -23.04 1.03 -23.69
CA SER A 488 -22.51 1.57 -24.95
C SER A 488 -21.00 1.80 -24.92
N THR A 489 -20.42 2.08 -23.75
CA THR A 489 -19.03 2.59 -23.63
C THR A 489 -18.05 1.62 -22.99
N GLU A 490 -18.51 0.60 -22.25
CA GLU A 490 -17.65 -0.30 -21.46
C GLU A 490 -16.58 -0.99 -22.30
N ALA A 491 -16.93 -1.45 -23.51
CA ALA A 491 -16.00 -2.17 -24.37
C ALA A 491 -14.84 -1.27 -24.85
N VAL A 492 -15.13 0.00 -25.17
CA VAL A 492 -14.09 0.97 -25.58
C VAL A 492 -13.22 1.33 -24.39
N ARG A 493 -13.86 1.64 -23.25
CA ARG A 493 -13.17 1.97 -21.99
C ARG A 493 -12.23 0.84 -21.53
N SER A 494 -12.74 -0.39 -21.46
CA SER A 494 -11.95 -1.57 -21.09
C SER A 494 -10.77 -1.77 -22.05
N GLY A 495 -10.99 -1.63 -23.36
CA GLY A 495 -9.91 -1.71 -24.35
C GLY A 495 -8.84 -0.63 -24.20
N GLN A 496 -9.22 0.61 -23.84
CA GLN A 496 -8.26 1.67 -23.55
C GLN A 496 -7.45 1.40 -22.26
N ASP A 497 -8.10 0.90 -21.21
CA ASP A 497 -7.45 0.51 -19.96
C ASP A 497 -6.47 -0.67 -20.16
N GLU A 498 -6.89 -1.71 -20.88
CA GLU A 498 -6.04 -2.84 -21.24
C GLU A 498 -4.83 -2.37 -22.05
N ASN A 499 -5.01 -1.49 -23.03
CA ASN A 499 -3.92 -0.94 -23.83
C ASN A 499 -2.93 -0.12 -22.98
N PHE A 500 -3.44 0.68 -22.03
CA PHE A 500 -2.60 1.46 -21.11
C PHE A 500 -1.73 0.55 -20.23
N GLN A 501 -2.34 -0.46 -19.62
CA GLN A 501 -1.63 -1.42 -18.76
C GLN A 501 -0.65 -2.29 -19.57
N ASN A 502 -1.08 -2.84 -20.70
CA ASN A 502 -0.26 -3.68 -21.56
C ASN A 502 0.95 -2.94 -22.12
N LEU A 503 0.79 -1.68 -22.56
CA LEU A 503 1.93 -0.90 -23.05
C LEU A 503 2.99 -0.70 -21.96
N CYS A 504 2.55 -0.38 -20.73
CA CYS A 504 3.42 -0.27 -19.57
C CYS A 504 4.18 -1.58 -19.32
N ASP A 505 3.44 -2.68 -19.20
CA ASP A 505 3.97 -4.02 -18.93
C ASP A 505 4.96 -4.47 -20.01
N TRP A 506 4.60 -4.34 -21.28
CA TRP A 506 5.43 -4.77 -22.40
C TRP A 506 6.74 -4.03 -22.48
N LEU A 507 6.74 -2.70 -22.29
CA LEU A 507 7.96 -1.89 -22.29
C LEU A 507 8.88 -2.29 -21.14
N LEU A 508 8.35 -2.36 -19.91
CA LEU A 508 9.13 -2.67 -18.71
C LEU A 508 9.74 -4.08 -18.78
N ARG A 509 8.92 -5.10 -19.07
CA ARG A 509 9.37 -6.50 -19.22
C ARG A 509 10.17 -6.73 -20.49
N GLY A 510 10.13 -5.79 -21.43
CA GLY A 510 11.01 -5.74 -22.60
C GLY A 510 12.36 -5.07 -22.34
N ALA A 511 12.67 -4.75 -21.08
CA ALA A 511 13.85 -4.01 -20.66
C ALA A 511 13.97 -2.61 -21.33
N ILE A 512 12.84 -1.94 -21.52
CA ILE A 512 12.77 -0.56 -22.04
C ILE A 512 12.15 0.34 -20.97
N ASP A 513 12.99 1.10 -20.27
CA ASP A 513 12.52 2.14 -19.35
C ASP A 513 12.01 3.36 -20.13
N PHE A 514 10.91 3.95 -19.66
CA PHE A 514 10.20 5.06 -20.31
C PHE A 514 9.60 6.02 -19.28
N ASP A 515 9.22 7.24 -19.65
CA ASP A 515 8.44 8.11 -18.77
C ASP A 515 7.13 8.53 -19.45
N TYR A 516 6.01 8.56 -18.71
CA TYR A 516 4.75 9.14 -19.16
C TYR A 516 4.86 10.66 -19.28
N ILE A 517 4.22 11.22 -20.30
CA ILE A 517 4.13 12.65 -20.56
C ILE A 517 2.65 13.05 -20.43
N CYS A 518 2.39 13.80 -19.37
CA CYS A 518 1.08 14.34 -19.04
C CYS A 518 0.77 15.56 -19.92
N GLU A 519 -0.30 15.50 -20.71
CA GLU A 519 -0.66 16.55 -21.68
C GLU A 519 -0.92 17.90 -21.00
N SER A 520 -1.60 17.89 -19.86
CA SER A 520 -2.02 19.11 -19.16
C SER A 520 -0.85 19.91 -18.58
N THR A 521 0.21 19.24 -18.14
CA THR A 521 1.41 19.89 -17.54
C THR A 521 2.55 20.10 -18.53
N LEU A 522 2.53 19.40 -19.67
CA LEU A 522 3.55 19.50 -20.72
C LEU A 522 3.83 20.95 -21.15
N PRO A 523 2.83 21.87 -21.23
CA PRO A 523 3.11 23.25 -21.58
C PRO A 523 4.09 23.98 -20.67
N ALA A 524 4.05 23.70 -19.36
CA ALA A 524 4.96 24.28 -18.39
C ALA A 524 6.35 23.61 -18.39
N LEU A 525 6.41 22.34 -18.80
CA LEU A 525 7.65 21.54 -18.77
C LEU A 525 8.44 21.58 -20.08
N CYS A 526 7.81 21.94 -21.19
CA CYS A 526 8.42 21.95 -22.52
C CYS A 526 8.07 23.23 -23.27
N ASP A 527 9.03 24.15 -23.43
CA ASP A 527 8.92 25.25 -24.39
C ASP A 527 9.28 24.71 -25.78
N THR A 528 8.45 24.97 -26.79
CA THR A 528 8.68 24.53 -28.19
C THR A 528 10.02 25.03 -28.74
N LYS A 529 10.54 26.16 -28.24
CA LYS A 529 11.85 26.70 -28.62
C LYS A 529 13.04 25.87 -28.13
N ASN A 530 12.83 25.06 -27.09
CA ASN A 530 13.88 24.22 -26.52
C ASN A 530 13.99 22.86 -27.20
N ILE A 531 13.03 22.52 -28.07
CA ILE A 531 13.00 21.26 -28.80
C ILE A 531 14.10 21.25 -29.87
N LYS A 532 14.95 20.21 -29.83
CA LYS A 532 16.10 20.03 -30.75
C LYS A 532 16.07 18.64 -31.37
N ALA A 533 16.81 18.48 -32.46
CA ALA A 533 16.98 17.19 -33.13
C ALA A 533 17.47 16.12 -32.15
N GLY A 534 16.75 14.99 -32.08
CA GLY A 534 17.13 13.82 -31.27
C GLY A 534 16.86 13.93 -29.76
N ALA A 535 16.29 15.03 -29.27
CA ALA A 535 15.95 15.19 -27.86
C ALA A 535 14.67 16.03 -27.66
N PHE A 536 13.61 15.41 -27.15
CA PHE A 536 12.38 16.07 -26.72
C PHE A 536 12.47 16.41 -25.22
N PRO A 537 12.68 17.68 -24.83
CA PRO A 537 12.83 18.06 -23.42
C PRO A 537 11.47 18.06 -22.69
N VAL A 538 11.44 17.51 -21.49
CA VAL A 538 10.32 17.63 -20.54
C VAL A 538 10.90 17.85 -19.15
N GLY A 539 10.89 19.11 -18.69
CA GLY A 539 11.46 19.51 -17.42
C GLY A 539 12.95 19.17 -17.32
N LYS A 540 13.32 18.29 -16.38
CA LYS A 540 14.68 17.80 -16.17
C LYS A 540 15.04 16.61 -17.05
N MET A 541 14.09 16.02 -17.78
CA MET A 541 14.29 14.87 -18.65
C MET A 541 14.31 15.27 -20.13
N ALA A 542 14.83 14.38 -20.97
CA ALA A 542 14.78 14.52 -22.42
C ALA A 542 14.73 13.14 -23.09
N TYR A 543 13.87 12.98 -24.09
CA TYR A 543 13.61 11.68 -24.72
C TYR A 543 14.08 11.65 -26.17
N SER A 544 14.65 10.52 -26.59
CA SER A 544 15.10 10.31 -27.98
C SER A 544 13.95 9.94 -28.92
N ALA A 545 12.93 9.25 -28.41
CA ALA A 545 11.73 8.90 -29.15
C ALA A 545 10.48 9.09 -28.28
N LEU A 546 9.37 9.45 -28.93
CA LEU A 546 8.06 9.53 -28.28
C LEU A 546 7.11 8.50 -28.88
N ILE A 547 6.40 7.80 -28.00
CA ILE A 547 5.27 6.95 -28.33
C ILE A 547 4.00 7.77 -28.13
N VAL A 548 3.18 7.84 -29.18
CA VAL A 548 1.80 8.31 -29.10
C VAL A 548 0.93 7.05 -29.11
N PRO A 549 0.34 6.63 -27.97
CA PRO A 549 -0.52 5.46 -27.93
C PRO A 549 -1.79 5.71 -28.76
N ALA A 550 -2.66 4.70 -28.85
CA ALA A 550 -3.95 4.84 -29.53
C ALA A 550 -4.80 5.88 -28.77
N MET A 551 -4.85 7.10 -29.32
CA MET A 551 -5.56 8.25 -28.75
C MET A 551 -6.57 8.77 -29.78
N GLU A 552 -7.78 9.08 -29.32
CA GLU A 552 -8.84 9.65 -30.15
C GLU A 552 -8.75 11.18 -30.18
N THR A 553 -8.45 11.79 -29.03
CA THR A 553 -8.17 13.22 -28.90
C THR A 553 -6.78 13.48 -28.34
N ILE A 554 -6.19 14.60 -28.76
CA ILE A 554 -4.93 15.13 -28.27
C ILE A 554 -5.07 16.63 -28.04
N ARG A 555 -4.39 17.21 -27.04
CA ARG A 555 -4.43 18.66 -26.85
C ARG A 555 -3.76 19.40 -28.00
N ALA A 556 -4.31 20.56 -28.39
CA ALA A 556 -3.64 21.43 -29.35
C ALA A 556 -2.21 21.79 -28.92
N SER A 557 -2.02 22.03 -27.62
CA SER A 557 -0.72 22.38 -27.04
C SER A 557 0.29 21.21 -27.04
N THR A 558 -0.16 19.97 -26.88
CA THR A 558 0.66 18.77 -27.07
C THR A 558 1.04 18.62 -28.53
N LEU A 559 0.06 18.77 -29.42
CA LEU A 559 0.25 18.63 -30.86
C LEU A 559 1.26 19.63 -31.43
N ASP A 560 1.22 20.90 -30.99
CA ASP A 560 2.21 21.92 -31.33
C ASP A 560 3.66 21.47 -31.03
N ARG A 561 3.85 20.78 -29.90
CA ARG A 561 5.17 20.29 -29.45
C ARG A 561 5.61 19.06 -30.23
N LEU A 562 4.70 18.14 -30.52
CA LEU A 562 5.01 16.97 -31.35
C LEU A 562 5.34 17.37 -32.79
N GLU A 563 4.60 18.30 -33.38
CA GLU A 563 4.89 18.88 -34.70
C GLU A 563 6.27 19.57 -34.71
N ALA A 564 6.59 20.35 -33.66
CA ALA A 564 7.91 20.97 -33.52
C ALA A 564 9.03 19.94 -33.41
N PHE A 565 8.84 18.86 -32.65
CA PHE A 565 9.81 17.78 -32.55
C PHE A 565 10.02 17.08 -33.88
N LYS A 566 8.93 16.76 -34.58
CA LYS A 566 8.99 16.13 -35.89
C LYS A 566 9.72 17.00 -36.91
N LYS A 567 9.50 18.31 -36.89
CA LYS A 567 10.19 19.27 -37.77
C LYS A 567 11.71 19.28 -37.57
N THR A 568 12.20 18.94 -36.38
CA THR A 568 13.64 18.79 -36.10
C THR A 568 14.21 17.42 -36.48
N GLY A 569 13.40 16.52 -37.04
CA GLY A 569 13.79 15.12 -37.31
C GLY A 569 13.63 14.20 -36.11
N GLY A 570 12.88 14.61 -35.07
CA GLY A 570 12.55 13.78 -33.93
C GLY A 570 11.78 12.52 -34.31
N ARG A 571 11.96 11.44 -33.54
CA ARG A 571 11.30 10.15 -33.77
C ARG A 571 9.98 10.10 -33.01
N LEU A 572 8.88 10.00 -33.77
CA LEU A 572 7.52 9.81 -33.27
C LEU A 572 7.00 8.46 -33.76
N ILE A 573 6.47 7.67 -32.83
CA ILE A 573 5.92 6.34 -33.08
C ILE A 573 4.46 6.33 -32.63
N PHE A 574 3.54 6.25 -33.58
CA PHE A 574 2.11 6.13 -33.32
C PHE A 574 1.71 4.65 -33.22
N LEU A 575 0.95 4.31 -32.18
CA LEU A 575 0.37 2.99 -32.00
C LEU A 575 -1.11 3.04 -32.40
N GLY A 576 -1.47 2.34 -33.48
CA GLY A 576 -2.85 2.32 -33.97
C GLY A 576 -3.27 3.55 -34.79
N PRO A 577 -4.57 3.90 -34.82
CA PRO A 577 -5.11 4.92 -35.70
C PRO A 577 -4.67 6.33 -35.28
N ALA A 578 -4.70 7.26 -36.24
CA ALA A 578 -4.39 8.67 -35.97
C ALA A 578 -5.47 9.32 -35.08
N PRO A 579 -5.09 10.24 -34.17
CA PRO A 579 -6.07 11.07 -33.46
C PRO A 579 -6.95 11.82 -34.45
N SER A 580 -8.26 11.70 -34.26
CA SER A 580 -9.27 12.33 -35.12
C SER A 580 -9.75 13.67 -34.55
N TYR A 581 -9.46 13.92 -33.26
CA TYR A 581 -9.88 15.11 -32.55
C TYR A 581 -8.69 15.87 -31.94
N THR A 582 -8.78 17.19 -31.92
CA THR A 582 -7.93 18.08 -31.13
C THR A 582 -8.80 18.85 -30.16
N ASP A 583 -8.53 18.76 -28.85
CA ASP A 583 -9.38 19.32 -27.80
C ASP A 583 -10.87 18.91 -27.95
N ALA A 584 -11.11 17.61 -28.21
CA ALA A 584 -12.42 17.01 -28.52
C ALA A 584 -13.19 17.63 -29.70
N ALA A 585 -12.52 18.33 -30.61
CA ALA A 585 -13.09 18.86 -31.85
C ALA A 585 -12.41 18.23 -33.08
N GLU A 586 -13.17 17.97 -34.15
CA GLU A 586 -12.61 17.37 -35.37
C GLU A 586 -11.45 18.20 -35.92
N ASP A 587 -10.29 17.56 -36.12
CA ASP A 587 -9.12 18.23 -36.69
C ASP A 587 -8.27 17.24 -37.50
N SER A 588 -7.81 17.71 -38.66
CA SER A 588 -6.91 16.97 -39.54
C SER A 588 -5.43 16.99 -39.10
N ARG A 589 -5.05 17.86 -38.15
CA ARG A 589 -3.65 18.00 -37.72
C ARG A 589 -3.06 16.70 -37.18
N GLY A 590 -3.79 15.99 -36.31
CA GLY A 590 -3.36 14.69 -35.77
C GLY A 590 -3.05 13.69 -36.88
N LYS A 591 -3.95 13.57 -37.86
CA LYS A 591 -3.75 12.74 -39.05
C LYS A 591 -2.53 13.14 -39.88
N LYS A 592 -2.32 14.43 -40.14
CA LYS A 592 -1.14 14.91 -40.89
C LYS A 592 0.17 14.57 -40.19
N LEU A 593 0.21 14.69 -38.86
CA LEU A 593 1.39 14.34 -38.07
C LEU A 593 1.64 12.82 -38.09
N TRP A 594 0.57 12.03 -37.97
CA TRP A 594 0.62 10.57 -38.07
C TRP A 594 1.18 10.11 -39.44
N GLU A 595 0.70 10.69 -40.55
CA GLU A 595 1.18 10.36 -41.92
C GLU A 595 2.67 10.69 -42.14
N GLN A 596 3.21 11.63 -41.37
CA GLN A 596 4.62 12.01 -41.44
C GLN A 596 5.51 11.17 -40.51
N SER A 597 4.92 10.37 -39.62
CA SER A 597 5.59 9.70 -38.51
C SER A 597 5.64 8.18 -38.68
N GLU A 598 6.37 7.50 -37.80
CA GLU A 598 6.37 6.03 -37.76
C GLU A 598 5.02 5.58 -37.18
N HIS A 599 4.37 4.61 -37.80
CA HIS A 599 3.10 4.05 -37.31
C HIS A 599 3.16 2.52 -37.38
N ILE A 600 2.90 1.88 -36.25
CA ILE A 600 3.09 0.43 -36.09
C ILE A 600 1.86 -0.22 -35.45
N GLY A 601 1.82 -1.56 -35.51
CA GLY A 601 0.79 -2.35 -34.83
C GLY A 601 0.87 -2.20 -33.31
N PHE A 602 -0.29 -2.35 -32.66
CA PHE A 602 -0.38 -2.39 -31.19
C PHE A 602 -0.17 -3.83 -30.72
N ASP A 603 1.09 -4.29 -30.77
CA ASP A 603 1.48 -5.59 -30.24
C ASP A 603 2.89 -5.54 -29.66
N ARG A 604 3.14 -6.40 -28.66
CA ARG A 604 4.39 -6.45 -27.92
C ARG A 604 5.61 -6.57 -28.83
N LEU A 605 5.60 -7.48 -29.80
CA LEU A 605 6.79 -7.77 -30.61
C LEU A 605 7.16 -6.57 -31.49
N THR A 606 6.17 -5.99 -32.17
CA THR A 606 6.40 -4.84 -33.06
C THR A 606 6.90 -3.62 -32.28
N ILE A 607 6.32 -3.34 -31.10
CA ILE A 607 6.72 -2.22 -30.25
C ILE A 607 8.16 -2.39 -29.75
N ILE A 608 8.51 -3.58 -29.23
CA ILE A 608 9.85 -3.85 -28.74
C ILE A 608 10.90 -3.76 -29.87
N ASN A 609 10.60 -4.34 -31.03
CA ASN A 609 11.51 -4.28 -32.19
C ASN A 609 11.73 -2.85 -32.68
N ALA A 610 10.69 -2.02 -32.67
CA ALA A 610 10.81 -0.61 -33.06
C ALA A 610 11.77 0.16 -32.13
N LEU A 611 11.90 -0.26 -30.87
CA LEU A 611 12.69 0.45 -29.85
C LEU A 611 14.04 -0.23 -29.55
N GLU A 612 14.41 -1.30 -30.25
CA GLU A 612 15.61 -2.10 -29.99
C GLU A 612 16.90 -1.24 -30.02
N ASP A 613 16.95 -0.25 -30.90
CA ASP A 613 18.08 0.68 -31.03
C ASP A 613 18.25 1.59 -29.81
N LEU A 614 17.20 1.75 -28.98
CA LEU A 614 17.18 2.56 -27.76
C LEU A 614 17.40 1.74 -26.48
N ARG A 615 17.38 0.40 -26.57
CA ARG A 615 17.53 -0.50 -25.42
C ARG A 615 18.92 -0.42 -24.79
N GLU A 616 18.99 -0.14 -23.49
CA GLU A 616 20.25 -0.08 -22.72
C GLU A 616 20.65 -1.44 -22.12
N ILE A 617 19.67 -2.30 -21.81
CA ILE A 617 19.85 -3.58 -21.13
C ILE A 617 19.13 -4.70 -21.89
N GLN A 618 19.76 -5.87 -22.02
CA GLN A 618 19.11 -7.10 -22.49
C GLN A 618 19.39 -8.23 -21.51
N ILE A 619 18.36 -8.98 -21.13
CA ILE A 619 18.46 -10.11 -20.21
C ILE A 619 17.90 -11.34 -20.92
N LYS A 620 18.71 -12.40 -21.01
CA LYS A 620 18.29 -13.69 -21.57
C LYS A 620 18.46 -14.80 -20.56
N ASP A 621 17.51 -15.72 -20.55
CA ASP A 621 17.55 -16.94 -19.74
C ASP A 621 18.52 -17.98 -20.33
N SER A 622 18.68 -19.13 -19.66
CA SER A 622 19.60 -20.18 -20.14
C SER A 622 19.12 -20.87 -21.43
N SER A 623 17.84 -20.73 -21.79
CA SER A 623 17.28 -21.21 -23.06
C SER A 623 17.61 -20.28 -24.24
N GLY A 624 18.01 -19.03 -23.94
CA GLY A 624 18.29 -17.98 -24.91
C GLY A 624 17.09 -17.08 -25.25
N ALA A 625 15.96 -17.31 -24.59
CA ALA A 625 14.78 -16.45 -24.67
C ALA A 625 15.00 -15.15 -23.86
N ASP A 626 14.29 -14.09 -24.21
CA ASP A 626 14.32 -12.85 -23.42
C ASP A 626 13.58 -13.07 -22.10
N ALA A 627 14.25 -12.76 -20.99
CA ALA A 627 13.68 -12.87 -19.65
C ALA A 627 12.65 -11.74 -19.45
N ASN A 628 11.42 -12.10 -19.13
CA ASN A 628 10.29 -11.18 -18.95
C ASN A 628 9.88 -10.99 -17.48
N ASN A 629 10.64 -11.57 -16.55
CA ASN A 629 10.40 -11.54 -15.11
C ASN A 629 11.22 -10.48 -14.37
N PHE A 630 11.96 -9.60 -15.07
CA PHE A 630 12.80 -8.58 -14.46
C PHE A 630 12.38 -7.16 -14.82
N LEU A 631 12.55 -6.26 -13.85
CA LEU A 631 12.54 -4.81 -13.99
C LEU A 631 13.95 -4.27 -13.74
N TYR A 632 14.26 -3.07 -14.23
CA TYR A 632 15.52 -2.41 -13.93
C TYR A 632 15.40 -0.91 -13.79
N GLN A 633 16.37 -0.32 -13.09
CA GLN A 633 16.65 1.11 -13.12
C GLN A 633 18.12 1.34 -13.47
N LEU A 634 18.36 2.24 -14.42
CA LEU A 634 19.69 2.69 -14.81
C LEU A 634 19.86 4.18 -14.51
N ARG A 635 20.96 4.56 -13.84
CA ARG A 635 21.23 5.94 -13.45
C ARG A 635 22.65 6.34 -13.84
N GLU A 636 22.79 7.51 -14.48
CA GLU A 636 24.07 8.14 -14.79
C GLU A 636 24.50 9.00 -13.59
N ASP A 637 25.64 8.66 -13.01
CA ASP A 637 26.27 9.34 -11.88
C ASP A 637 27.62 9.94 -12.30
N THR A 638 28.22 10.76 -11.45
CA THR A 638 29.49 11.45 -11.71
C THR A 638 30.66 10.51 -12.03
N GLU A 639 30.66 9.30 -11.47
CA GLU A 639 31.74 8.30 -11.62
C GLU A 639 31.37 7.11 -12.52
N GLY A 640 30.25 7.16 -13.24
CA GLY A 640 29.80 6.04 -14.07
C GLY A 640 28.29 5.84 -14.00
N ARG A 641 27.83 4.59 -14.00
CA ARG A 641 26.39 4.28 -13.87
C ARG A 641 26.10 3.34 -12.71
N TRP A 642 24.88 3.41 -12.21
CA TRP A 642 24.28 2.43 -11.32
C TRP A 642 23.20 1.67 -12.07
N LEU A 643 23.26 0.34 -12.03
CA LEU A 643 22.24 -0.56 -12.57
C LEU A 643 21.69 -1.41 -11.44
N PHE A 644 20.37 -1.36 -11.26
CA PHE A 644 19.65 -2.27 -10.38
C PHE A 644 18.68 -3.11 -11.19
N ILE A 645 18.69 -4.42 -10.98
CA ILE A 645 17.79 -5.40 -11.60
C ILE A 645 17.05 -6.14 -10.49
N ALA A 646 15.73 -6.25 -10.61
CA ALA A 646 14.85 -6.88 -9.62
C ALA A 646 13.79 -7.74 -10.29
N GLN A 647 13.30 -8.75 -9.57
CA GLN A 647 12.16 -9.56 -9.98
C GLN A 647 10.89 -8.69 -10.06
N ALA A 648 10.13 -8.84 -11.14
CA ALA A 648 8.86 -8.14 -11.36
C ALA A 648 7.70 -8.82 -10.61
N ASP A 649 7.77 -10.14 -10.46
CA ASP A 649 6.66 -10.99 -10.03
C ASP A 649 6.90 -11.62 -8.66
N LYS A 650 5.84 -12.21 -8.11
CA LYS A 650 5.95 -13.13 -6.98
C LYS A 650 6.56 -14.44 -7.45
N ALA A 651 7.22 -15.16 -6.56
CA ALA A 651 7.62 -16.54 -6.84
C ALA A 651 6.39 -17.40 -7.17
N ASN A 652 6.41 -18.12 -8.30
CA ASN A 652 5.30 -19.01 -8.69
C ASN A 652 4.98 -20.05 -7.61
N ASN A 653 6.03 -20.54 -6.94
CA ASN A 653 5.90 -21.37 -5.75
C ASN A 653 6.98 -20.94 -4.75
N PRO A 654 6.62 -20.31 -3.62
CA PRO A 654 7.60 -19.84 -2.65
C PRO A 654 8.30 -20.99 -1.92
N ASP A 655 7.80 -22.22 -1.99
CA ASP A 655 8.39 -23.38 -1.31
C ASP A 655 9.38 -24.16 -2.19
N ILE A 656 9.40 -23.93 -3.51
CA ILE A 656 10.27 -24.63 -4.46
C ILE A 656 11.15 -23.59 -5.19
N PRO A 657 12.37 -23.33 -4.70
CA PRO A 657 13.22 -22.30 -5.27
C PRO A 657 13.54 -22.59 -6.74
N GLN A 658 13.27 -21.62 -7.61
CA GLN A 658 13.69 -21.61 -9.01
C GLN A 658 14.87 -20.67 -9.19
N GLY A 659 15.86 -21.12 -9.95
CA GLY A 659 17.01 -20.31 -10.29
C GLY A 659 17.51 -20.66 -11.68
N ASP A 660 17.90 -19.64 -12.43
CA ASP A 660 18.41 -19.78 -13.79
C ASP A 660 19.67 -18.94 -14.00
N ASP A 661 20.46 -19.32 -14.99
CA ASP A 661 21.67 -18.62 -15.39
C ASP A 661 21.30 -17.58 -16.45
N TYR A 662 21.36 -16.30 -16.08
CA TYR A 662 20.97 -15.20 -16.94
C TYR A 662 22.18 -14.55 -17.61
N ARG A 663 22.08 -14.35 -18.93
CA ARG A 663 23.00 -13.55 -19.71
C ARG A 663 22.49 -12.11 -19.77
N ILE A 664 23.16 -11.21 -19.05
CA ILE A 664 22.84 -9.79 -18.96
C ILE A 664 23.82 -9.01 -19.84
N ARG A 665 23.31 -8.31 -20.85
CA ARG A 665 24.07 -7.41 -21.72
C ARG A 665 23.74 -5.97 -21.40
N ILE A 666 24.77 -5.16 -21.24
CA ILE A 666 24.67 -3.74 -20.91
C ILE A 666 25.35 -2.92 -22.00
N ARG A 667 24.65 -1.93 -22.55
CA ARG A 667 25.17 -1.11 -23.66
C ARG A 667 26.35 -0.25 -23.19
N GLY A 668 27.47 -0.34 -23.89
CA GLY A 668 28.74 0.33 -23.57
C GLY A 668 29.84 -0.62 -23.08
N GLU A 669 31.00 -0.05 -22.81
CA GLU A 669 32.20 -0.76 -22.34
C GLU A 669 32.44 -0.43 -20.85
N TRP A 670 32.15 -1.39 -19.98
CA TRP A 670 32.08 -1.17 -18.54
C TRP A 670 32.94 -2.16 -17.77
N GLN A 671 33.63 -1.67 -16.75
CA GLN A 671 34.10 -2.46 -15.63
C GLN A 671 32.97 -2.55 -14.60
N LEU A 672 32.67 -3.76 -14.15
CA LEU A 672 31.54 -4.04 -13.27
C LEU A 672 32.01 -4.35 -11.84
N THR A 673 31.32 -3.76 -10.86
CA THR A 673 31.45 -4.10 -9.45
C THR A 673 30.07 -4.38 -8.90
N GLN A 674 29.86 -5.57 -8.33
CA GLN A 674 28.62 -5.91 -7.64
C GLN A 674 28.68 -5.39 -6.21
N PHE A 675 27.57 -4.81 -5.78
CA PHE A 675 27.33 -4.34 -4.42
C PHE A 675 26.27 -5.25 -3.81
N ASP A 676 26.66 -6.07 -2.83
CA ASP A 676 25.76 -6.98 -2.12
C ASP A 676 25.01 -6.19 -1.05
N THR A 677 23.72 -5.99 -1.27
CA THR A 677 22.86 -5.19 -0.39
C THR A 677 22.45 -5.95 0.88
N LEU A 678 22.55 -7.28 0.93
CA LEU A 678 22.22 -8.06 2.14
C LEU A 678 23.34 -7.98 3.17
N ASN A 679 24.60 -8.08 2.75
CA ASN A 679 25.75 -8.05 3.67
C ASN A 679 26.59 -6.76 3.63
N GLY A 680 26.38 -5.88 2.65
CA GLY A 680 27.09 -4.60 2.55
C GLY A 680 28.48 -4.68 1.91
N SER A 681 28.89 -5.83 1.37
CA SER A 681 30.17 -5.99 0.68
C SER A 681 30.08 -5.56 -0.79
N SER A 682 31.24 -5.37 -1.42
CA SER A 682 31.32 -5.20 -2.87
C SER A 682 32.48 -6.01 -3.45
N SER A 683 32.31 -6.46 -4.69
CA SER A 683 33.32 -7.27 -5.39
C SER A 683 33.30 -7.03 -6.90
N PRO A 684 34.46 -7.01 -7.58
CA PRO A 684 34.53 -6.96 -9.03
C PRO A 684 33.80 -8.14 -9.68
N VAL A 685 33.10 -7.90 -10.78
CA VAL A 685 32.42 -8.93 -11.58
C VAL A 685 33.13 -9.08 -12.91
N ASN A 686 33.44 -10.34 -13.27
CA ASN A 686 33.99 -10.64 -14.58
C ASN A 686 32.93 -10.45 -15.66
N ALA A 687 33.25 -9.69 -16.69
CA ALA A 687 32.38 -9.45 -17.83
C ALA A 687 33.17 -9.49 -19.14
N GLU A 688 32.50 -9.93 -20.20
CA GLU A 688 33.02 -9.91 -21.56
C GLU A 688 32.60 -8.61 -22.25
N ILE A 689 33.57 -7.87 -22.76
CA ILE A 689 33.33 -6.68 -23.59
C ILE A 689 33.47 -7.08 -25.06
N ALA A 690 32.38 -7.03 -25.82
CA ALA A 690 32.35 -7.36 -27.23
C ALA A 690 31.51 -6.34 -28.02
N GLY A 691 32.16 -5.58 -28.90
CA GLY A 691 31.53 -4.46 -29.59
C GLY A 691 31.07 -3.40 -28.59
N SER A 692 29.86 -2.86 -28.78
CA SER A 692 29.28 -1.84 -27.89
C SER A 692 28.51 -2.44 -26.69
N TRP A 693 28.87 -3.63 -26.22
CA TRP A 693 28.16 -4.34 -25.16
C TRP A 693 29.12 -4.98 -24.16
N THR A 694 28.80 -4.82 -22.88
CA THR A 694 29.40 -5.55 -21.76
C THR A 694 28.45 -6.65 -21.32
N THR A 695 28.91 -7.89 -21.22
CA THR A 695 28.08 -9.06 -20.92
C THR A 695 28.57 -9.77 -19.67
N LEU A 696 27.67 -9.99 -18.71
CA LEU A 696 27.89 -10.89 -17.58
C LEU A 696 26.92 -12.07 -17.64
N ILE A 697 27.33 -13.20 -17.05
CA ILE A 697 26.47 -14.36 -16.82
C ILE A 697 26.39 -14.55 -15.31
N THR A 698 25.19 -14.55 -14.76
CA THR A 698 24.98 -14.72 -13.32
C THR A 698 23.74 -15.57 -13.05
N ARG A 699 23.79 -16.37 -11.99
CA ARG A 699 22.65 -17.14 -11.53
C ARG A 699 21.81 -16.25 -10.61
N LEU A 700 20.50 -16.21 -10.84
CA LEU A 700 19.56 -15.48 -10.00
C LEU A 700 18.39 -16.40 -9.63
N TRP A 701 17.99 -16.35 -8.38
CA TRP A 701 16.84 -17.05 -7.82
C TRP A 701 15.61 -16.15 -7.69
N ASP A 702 14.46 -16.74 -7.33
CA ASP A 702 13.17 -16.04 -7.22
C ASP A 702 13.18 -14.79 -6.32
N HIS A 703 14.09 -14.71 -5.36
CA HIS A 703 14.17 -13.63 -4.38
C HIS A 703 15.41 -12.73 -4.58
N ASP A 704 16.21 -12.97 -5.61
CA ASP A 704 17.43 -12.22 -5.85
C ASP A 704 17.16 -10.88 -6.53
N SER A 705 18.03 -9.93 -6.23
CA SER A 705 18.16 -8.68 -6.98
C SER A 705 19.63 -8.32 -7.10
N LEU A 706 19.99 -7.57 -8.15
CA LEU A 706 21.37 -7.32 -8.53
C LEU A 706 21.64 -5.82 -8.62
N LEU A 707 22.59 -5.33 -7.82
CA LEU A 707 23.07 -3.95 -7.86
C LEU A 707 24.52 -3.91 -8.39
N LEU A 708 24.74 -3.18 -9.48
CA LEU A 708 26.04 -3.01 -10.13
C LEU A 708 26.43 -1.53 -10.20
N LYS A 709 27.70 -1.23 -9.91
CA LYS A 709 28.38 -0.01 -10.35
C LYS A 709 29.09 -0.31 -11.67
N LEU A 710 28.92 0.59 -12.64
CA LEU A 710 29.49 0.49 -13.99
C LEU A 710 30.46 1.64 -14.18
N GLU A 711 31.74 1.34 -14.21
CA GLU A 711 32.81 2.31 -14.39
C GLU A 711 33.34 2.19 -15.83
N LYS A 712 33.75 3.31 -16.45
CA LYS A 712 34.27 3.25 -17.82
C LYS A 712 35.53 2.40 -17.87
N ALA A 713 35.57 1.42 -18.77
CA ALA A 713 36.73 0.59 -18.98
C ALA A 713 37.95 1.45 -19.40
N GLY A 714 39.04 1.41 -18.63
CA GLY A 714 40.32 2.00 -19.02
C GLY A 714 41.02 1.18 -20.11
N SER A 715 42.09 1.71 -20.73
CA SER A 715 42.90 1.04 -21.76
C SER A 715 43.65 -0.23 -21.31
N GLN A 716 43.45 -0.67 -20.06
CA GLN A 716 43.94 -1.92 -19.47
C GLN A 716 42.80 -2.84 -18.98
N ALA A 717 41.63 -2.79 -19.61
CA ALA A 717 40.52 -3.68 -19.25
C ALA A 717 40.92 -5.15 -19.43
N ALA A 718 40.88 -5.93 -18.35
CA ALA A 718 41.09 -7.37 -18.40
C ALA A 718 39.90 -7.99 -19.16
N SER A 719 40.12 -8.37 -20.41
CA SER A 719 39.20 -9.19 -21.20
C SER A 719 39.19 -10.62 -20.63
N GLY A 720 38.51 -10.82 -19.50
CA GLY A 720 38.17 -12.15 -18.99
C GLY A 720 37.02 -12.73 -19.81
N LYS A 721 36.98 -14.05 -20.00
CA LYS A 721 35.74 -14.72 -20.42
C LYS A 721 34.69 -14.48 -19.32
N ALA A 722 33.43 -14.23 -19.69
CA ALA A 722 32.33 -14.30 -18.73
C ALA A 722 32.38 -15.71 -18.10
N ASP A 723 32.71 -15.77 -16.82
CA ASP A 723 32.98 -17.03 -16.13
C ASP A 723 31.64 -17.64 -15.73
N THR A 724 31.42 -18.91 -16.09
CA THR A 724 30.22 -19.68 -15.70
C THR A 724 30.42 -20.39 -14.35
N ALA A 725 31.54 -20.11 -13.66
CA ALA A 725 31.91 -20.76 -12.41
C ALA A 725 31.05 -20.23 -11.26
N HIS A 726 29.89 -20.86 -11.05
CA HIS A 726 29.12 -20.68 -9.83
C HIS A 726 29.73 -21.50 -8.68
N PRO A 727 29.93 -20.92 -7.49
CA PRO A 727 30.39 -21.65 -6.31
C PRO A 727 29.45 -22.80 -5.90
N ASP A 728 28.17 -22.75 -6.31
CA ASP A 728 27.15 -23.78 -6.02
C ASP A 728 27.44 -25.15 -6.65
N LYS A 729 28.44 -25.26 -7.55
CA LYS A 729 28.95 -26.54 -8.04
C LYS A 729 30.04 -27.17 -7.17
N ALA A 730 30.17 -26.78 -5.90
CA ALA A 730 30.67 -27.73 -4.92
C ALA A 730 29.60 -28.82 -4.77
N ALA A 731 29.70 -29.88 -5.59
CA ALA A 731 28.88 -31.07 -5.44
C ALA A 731 29.03 -31.55 -4.00
N ILE A 732 28.03 -31.25 -3.17
CA ILE A 732 27.96 -31.81 -1.83
C ILE A 732 27.80 -33.31 -2.04
N ALA A 733 28.86 -34.04 -1.74
CA ALA A 733 28.90 -35.48 -1.91
C ALA A 733 28.25 -36.14 -0.69
N GLY A 734 26.98 -36.54 -0.79
CA GLY A 734 26.29 -37.29 0.26
C GLY A 734 24.77 -37.26 0.11
N ALA A 735 24.10 -38.24 0.71
CA ALA A 735 22.66 -38.11 0.98
C ALA A 735 22.47 -37.14 2.16
N PRO A 736 21.46 -36.25 2.12
CA PRO A 736 21.20 -35.35 3.24
C PRO A 736 20.85 -36.13 4.51
N LEU A 737 21.27 -35.61 5.66
CA LEU A 737 20.70 -35.99 6.95
C LEU A 737 19.28 -35.42 7.03
N LEU A 738 18.31 -36.31 7.21
CA LEU A 738 16.89 -35.99 7.32
C LEU A 738 16.38 -36.32 8.73
N PHE A 739 15.43 -35.53 9.21
CA PHE A 739 14.80 -35.69 10.52
C PHE A 739 13.34 -36.09 10.36
N THR A 740 13.08 -37.40 10.31
CA THR A 740 11.74 -37.97 10.09
C THR A 740 10.97 -38.30 11.37
N SER A 741 11.59 -38.13 12.53
CA SER A 741 10.98 -38.30 13.85
C SER A 741 10.80 -36.94 14.53
N PRO A 742 9.89 -36.82 15.52
CA PRO A 742 9.80 -35.62 16.34
C PRO A 742 11.16 -35.23 16.93
N VAL A 743 11.45 -33.94 16.96
CA VAL A 743 12.68 -33.39 17.51
C VAL A 743 12.37 -32.51 18.72
N PRO A 744 13.27 -32.40 19.71
CA PRO A 744 13.08 -31.50 20.84
C PRO A 744 12.91 -30.06 20.41
N ILE A 745 12.04 -29.33 21.10
CA ILE A 745 11.77 -27.91 20.84
C ILE A 745 11.81 -27.07 22.11
N THR A 746 12.01 -25.77 21.91
CA THR A 746 11.76 -24.73 22.92
C THR A 746 10.79 -23.70 22.35
N LEU A 747 9.82 -23.27 23.16
CA LEU A 747 8.94 -22.15 22.86
C LEU A 747 9.46 -20.90 23.59
N ASP A 748 9.57 -19.77 22.88
CA ASP A 748 10.03 -18.50 23.48
C ASP A 748 8.98 -17.87 24.42
N GLU A 749 7.73 -18.31 24.29
CA GLU A 749 6.57 -17.79 25.00
C GLU A 749 5.68 -18.96 25.46
N PRO A 750 4.83 -18.75 26.49
CA PRO A 750 3.84 -19.75 26.88
C PRO A 750 2.91 -20.13 25.72
N ASN A 751 2.41 -21.36 25.74
CA ASN A 751 1.34 -21.75 24.82
C ASN A 751 0.03 -21.05 25.19
N VAL A 752 -0.88 -20.97 24.21
CA VAL A 752 -2.08 -20.14 24.27
C VAL A 752 -3.33 -21.00 24.06
N LEU A 753 -4.35 -20.78 24.89
CA LEU A 753 -5.74 -21.09 24.57
C LEU A 753 -6.49 -19.76 24.37
N LEU A 754 -6.97 -19.54 23.15
CA LEU A 754 -7.84 -18.41 22.80
C LEU A 754 -9.25 -18.61 23.37
N LEU A 755 -9.82 -17.54 23.92
CA LEU A 755 -11.18 -17.48 24.43
C LEU A 755 -11.94 -16.32 23.76
N ASP A 756 -12.77 -16.67 22.78
CA ASP A 756 -13.50 -15.75 21.91
C ASP A 756 -14.99 -16.11 21.75
N ILE A 757 -15.46 -17.15 22.45
CA ILE A 757 -16.87 -17.56 22.48
C ILE A 757 -17.30 -17.73 23.94
N ALA A 758 -18.32 -16.99 24.38
CA ALA A 758 -18.77 -16.97 25.78
C ALA A 758 -20.29 -17.01 25.91
N GLU A 759 -20.77 -17.60 27.01
CA GLU A 759 -22.09 -17.23 27.53
C GLU A 759 -21.97 -15.83 28.14
N TYR A 760 -23.01 -15.00 27.98
CA TYR A 760 -22.94 -13.60 28.43
C TYR A 760 -24.22 -13.14 29.12
N ALA A 761 -24.09 -12.14 30.01
CA ALA A 761 -25.22 -11.49 30.67
C ALA A 761 -24.93 -9.99 30.88
N LEU A 762 -25.92 -9.14 30.61
CA LEU A 762 -25.87 -7.72 30.93
C LEU A 762 -26.57 -7.46 32.27
N ASP A 763 -25.90 -6.77 33.18
CA ASP A 763 -26.41 -6.40 34.50
C ASP A 763 -26.92 -7.59 35.32
N SER A 764 -28.22 -7.66 35.57
CA SER A 764 -28.91 -8.68 36.35
C SER A 764 -29.66 -9.69 35.47
N GLU A 765 -29.48 -9.65 34.16
CA GLU A 765 -30.06 -10.62 33.24
C GLU A 765 -29.51 -12.03 33.49
N ALA A 766 -30.27 -13.04 33.03
CA ALA A 766 -29.77 -14.41 32.98
C ALA A 766 -28.72 -14.56 31.87
N TYR A 767 -27.81 -15.52 32.03
CA TYR A 767 -26.86 -15.87 30.98
C TYR A 767 -27.59 -16.34 29.72
N LYS A 768 -27.22 -15.74 28.59
CA LYS A 768 -27.63 -16.15 27.26
C LYS A 768 -26.72 -17.28 26.74
N PRO A 769 -27.16 -18.04 25.72
CA PRO A 769 -26.33 -19.03 25.04
C PRO A 769 -25.01 -18.45 24.53
N LYS A 770 -24.05 -19.34 24.26
CA LYS A 770 -22.73 -18.98 23.73
C LYS A 770 -22.84 -18.21 22.41
N GLU A 771 -22.07 -17.14 22.29
CA GLU A 771 -21.88 -16.35 21.07
C GLU A 771 -20.44 -15.85 20.99
N GLU A 772 -19.98 -15.55 19.78
CA GLU A 772 -18.66 -14.94 19.51
C GLU A 772 -18.61 -13.49 20.03
N LEU A 773 -17.47 -13.09 20.61
CA LEU A 773 -17.37 -11.85 21.40
C LEU A 773 -17.67 -10.56 20.61
N PHE A 774 -17.30 -10.47 19.33
CA PHE A 774 -17.59 -9.27 18.54
C PHE A 774 -19.05 -9.22 18.07
N ARG A 775 -19.64 -10.38 17.76
CA ARG A 775 -21.06 -10.49 17.42
C ARG A 775 -21.93 -10.10 18.62
N LEU A 776 -21.63 -10.61 19.81
CA LEU A 776 -22.39 -10.27 21.01
C LEU A 776 -22.21 -8.79 21.40
N ASP A 777 -21.01 -8.20 21.23
CA ASP A 777 -20.80 -6.78 21.50
C ASP A 777 -21.67 -5.91 20.59
N ASN A 778 -21.72 -6.23 19.29
CA ASN A 778 -22.56 -5.51 18.34
C ASN A 778 -24.06 -5.70 18.62
N GLU A 779 -24.51 -6.90 19.03
CA GLU A 779 -25.89 -7.14 19.48
C GLU A 779 -26.24 -6.26 20.70
N LEU A 780 -25.36 -6.20 21.70
CA LEU A 780 -25.58 -5.39 22.90
C LEU A 780 -25.60 -3.89 22.59
N ARG A 781 -24.68 -3.40 21.76
CA ARG A 781 -24.64 -2.00 21.32
C ARG A 781 -25.91 -1.60 20.60
N GLU A 782 -26.39 -2.43 19.68
CA GLU A 782 -27.64 -2.18 18.97
C GLU A 782 -28.82 -2.10 19.94
N ARG A 783 -28.94 -3.06 20.87
CA ARG A 783 -29.98 -3.06 21.90
C ARG A 783 -29.96 -1.81 22.80
N LEU A 784 -28.77 -1.25 23.02
CA LEU A 784 -28.56 -0.03 23.82
C LEU A 784 -28.59 1.26 22.99
N SER A 785 -28.89 1.17 21.69
CA SER A 785 -28.85 2.32 20.75
C SER A 785 -27.48 3.02 20.73
N TRP A 786 -26.41 2.24 20.82
CA TRP A 786 -25.02 2.70 20.69
C TRP A 786 -24.47 2.38 19.29
N PRO A 787 -23.48 3.14 18.80
CA PRO A 787 -22.82 2.81 17.54
C PRO A 787 -22.14 1.44 17.61
N SER A 788 -22.37 0.61 16.60
CA SER A 788 -21.67 -0.67 16.39
C SER A 788 -20.18 -0.46 16.12
N ARG A 789 -19.37 -1.50 16.37
CA ARG A 789 -17.96 -1.56 15.97
C ARG A 789 -17.83 -2.15 14.55
N GLY A 790 -16.79 -1.73 13.84
CA GLY A 790 -16.50 -2.12 12.47
C GLY A 790 -15.42 -1.19 11.87
N GLU A 791 -15.33 -1.16 10.54
CA GLU A 791 -14.40 -0.28 9.83
C GLU A 791 -14.66 1.22 10.09
N ALA A 792 -15.91 1.67 9.93
CA ALA A 792 -16.26 3.09 10.07
C ALA A 792 -16.74 3.41 11.50
N VAL A 793 -15.82 3.79 12.39
CA VAL A 793 -16.11 4.26 13.75
C VAL A 793 -15.61 5.69 14.00
N ALA A 794 -16.30 6.45 14.85
CA ALA A 794 -15.81 7.74 15.32
C ALA A 794 -14.65 7.55 16.30
N GLN A 795 -13.70 8.48 16.31
CA GLN A 795 -12.57 8.39 17.24
C GLN A 795 -13.02 8.54 18.70
N PRO A 796 -12.35 7.86 19.65
CA PRO A 796 -12.64 7.99 21.07
C PRO A 796 -12.55 9.42 21.63
N TRP A 797 -11.79 10.32 20.99
CA TRP A 797 -11.64 11.72 21.42
C TRP A 797 -12.91 12.57 21.19
N VAL A 798 -13.80 12.20 20.25
CA VAL A 798 -15.10 12.88 20.05
C VAL A 798 -16.26 12.29 20.86
N GLU A 799 -16.05 11.14 21.52
CA GLU A 799 -17.04 10.60 22.44
C GLU A 799 -16.81 11.21 23.83
N HIS A 800 -17.79 11.95 24.36
CA HIS A 800 -17.67 12.62 25.65
C HIS A 800 -18.28 11.80 26.81
N ASP A 801 -19.11 10.80 26.51
CA ASP A 801 -19.66 9.90 27.53
C ASP A 801 -18.63 8.82 27.89
N SER A 802 -18.00 9.00 29.06
CA SER A 802 -17.10 8.02 29.66
C SER A 802 -17.77 7.15 30.73
N SER A 803 -19.10 7.23 30.87
CA SER A 803 -19.82 6.42 31.85
C SER A 803 -19.86 4.95 31.44
N THR A 804 -19.89 4.07 32.44
CA THR A 804 -20.09 2.62 32.27
C THR A 804 -21.36 2.22 33.00
N PRO A 805 -22.54 2.55 32.43
CA PRO A 805 -23.82 2.39 33.13
C PRO A 805 -24.21 0.92 33.33
N HIS A 806 -23.57 -0.01 32.61
CA HIS A 806 -23.85 -1.43 32.67
C HIS A 806 -22.67 -2.23 33.23
N THR A 807 -22.92 -3.48 33.60
CA THR A 807 -21.89 -4.48 33.89
C THR A 807 -22.06 -5.66 32.95
N LEU A 808 -21.03 -5.98 32.16
CA LEU A 808 -21.02 -7.17 31.33
C LEU A 808 -20.37 -8.33 32.08
N LYS A 809 -21.01 -9.50 32.01
CA LYS A 809 -20.49 -10.77 32.54
C LYS A 809 -20.28 -11.73 31.40
N LEU A 810 -19.11 -12.36 31.35
CA LEU A 810 -18.75 -13.39 30.38
C LEU A 810 -18.40 -14.68 31.11
N ARG A 811 -18.83 -15.81 30.58
CA ARG A 811 -18.50 -17.14 31.09
C ARG A 811 -17.98 -18.03 29.96
N PHE A 812 -16.76 -18.50 30.13
CA PHE A 812 -16.09 -19.42 29.21
C PHE A 812 -16.02 -20.81 29.84
N SER A 813 -16.13 -21.86 29.00
CA SER A 813 -16.01 -23.25 29.44
C SER A 813 -15.03 -23.98 28.55
N PHE A 814 -14.10 -24.71 29.15
CA PHE A 814 -13.08 -25.50 28.47
C PHE A 814 -12.73 -26.75 29.27
N ASP A 815 -12.22 -27.77 28.60
CA ASP A 815 -11.80 -29.02 29.22
C ASP A 815 -10.27 -29.05 29.40
N SER A 816 -9.80 -29.81 30.39
CA SER A 816 -8.37 -30.12 30.58
C SER A 816 -8.19 -31.61 30.87
N GLU A 817 -7.25 -32.27 30.20
CA GLU A 817 -6.89 -33.67 30.46
C GLU A 817 -6.00 -33.83 31.69
N ILE A 818 -5.40 -32.72 32.13
CA ILE A 818 -4.39 -32.63 33.20
C ILE A 818 -4.73 -31.54 34.21
N GLU A 819 -4.10 -31.59 35.39
CA GLU A 819 -4.10 -30.44 36.31
C GLU A 819 -2.96 -29.49 35.91
N ILE A 820 -3.25 -28.19 35.77
CA ILE A 820 -2.25 -27.18 35.37
C ILE A 820 -2.13 -26.14 36.49
N LYS A 821 -0.91 -25.93 36.95
CA LYS A 821 -0.57 -24.94 37.98
C LYS A 821 0.21 -23.80 37.36
N GLY A 822 -0.07 -22.57 37.82
CA GLY A 822 0.66 -21.39 37.38
C GLY A 822 0.25 -20.85 36.00
N ALA A 823 -0.89 -21.29 35.46
CA ALA A 823 -1.49 -20.66 34.29
C ALA A 823 -1.83 -19.19 34.58
N GLU A 824 -1.77 -18.36 33.55
CA GLU A 824 -2.13 -16.95 33.59
C GLU A 824 -3.29 -16.69 32.62
N LEU A 825 -4.10 -15.67 32.88
CA LEU A 825 -5.04 -15.12 31.91
C LEU A 825 -4.50 -13.76 31.45
N ALA A 826 -4.43 -13.56 30.15
CA ALA A 826 -4.14 -12.28 29.53
C ALA A 826 -5.41 -11.71 28.91
N LEU A 827 -5.70 -10.44 29.20
CA LEU A 827 -6.91 -9.75 28.75
C LEU A 827 -6.72 -8.22 28.77
N GLU A 828 -7.48 -7.53 27.93
CA GLU A 828 -7.59 -6.08 28.00
C GLU A 828 -8.41 -5.64 29.21
N ASN A 829 -8.23 -4.38 29.62
CA ASN A 829 -8.92 -3.79 30.77
C ASN A 829 -8.79 -4.62 32.07
N ALA A 830 -7.72 -5.40 32.22
CA ALA A 830 -7.54 -6.37 33.29
C ALA A 830 -7.68 -5.76 34.70
N ALA A 831 -7.28 -4.48 34.87
CA ALA A 831 -7.37 -3.78 36.14
C ALA A 831 -8.82 -3.53 36.61
N ASN A 832 -9.78 -3.47 35.69
CA ASN A 832 -11.20 -3.25 35.99
C ASN A 832 -12.05 -4.52 35.84
N THR A 833 -11.43 -5.66 35.57
CA THR A 833 -12.12 -6.94 35.36
C THR A 833 -11.98 -7.83 36.58
N LYS A 834 -13.11 -8.25 37.14
CA LYS A 834 -13.16 -9.32 38.13
C LYS A 834 -13.03 -10.66 37.42
N VAL A 835 -12.04 -11.45 37.82
CA VAL A 835 -11.73 -12.75 37.21
C VAL A 835 -11.87 -13.85 38.26
N ALA A 836 -12.62 -14.90 37.94
CA ALA A 836 -12.73 -16.10 38.76
C ALA A 836 -12.63 -17.37 37.90
N LEU A 837 -11.86 -18.35 38.35
CA LEU A 837 -11.77 -19.68 37.75
C LEU A 837 -12.36 -20.69 38.72
N ASN A 838 -13.36 -21.45 38.29
CA ASN A 838 -14.07 -22.45 39.10
C ASN A 838 -14.59 -21.87 40.44
N GLY A 839 -15.02 -20.60 40.44
CA GLY A 839 -15.49 -19.88 41.62
C GLY A 839 -14.40 -19.27 42.51
N GLU A 840 -13.13 -19.52 42.23
CA GLU A 840 -11.99 -18.96 42.97
C GLU A 840 -11.44 -17.71 42.25
N ALA A 841 -11.24 -16.62 42.99
CA ALA A 841 -10.75 -15.36 42.42
C ALA A 841 -9.28 -15.47 41.93
N ALA A 842 -8.99 -14.85 40.79
CA ALA A 842 -7.62 -14.74 40.27
C ALA A 842 -6.77 -13.74 41.08
N GLY A 843 -5.45 -13.80 40.86
CA GLY A 843 -4.50 -12.87 41.44
C GLY A 843 -4.57 -11.45 40.83
N PRO A 844 -3.83 -10.48 41.39
CA PRO A 844 -3.77 -9.13 40.84
C PRO A 844 -3.07 -9.09 39.48
N VAL A 845 -3.34 -8.04 38.70
CA VAL A 845 -2.67 -7.79 37.42
C VAL A 845 -1.17 -7.59 37.60
N ARG A 846 -0.35 -8.32 36.84
CA ARG A 846 1.12 -8.23 36.83
C ARG A 846 1.69 -8.49 35.44
N GLY A 847 2.37 -7.48 34.89
CA GLY A 847 2.96 -7.59 33.56
C GLY A 847 1.90 -7.65 32.45
N TRP A 848 2.34 -7.95 31.24
CA TRP A 848 1.54 -7.91 30.03
C TRP A 848 1.91 -9.04 29.06
N TYR A 849 1.06 -9.27 28.06
CA TYR A 849 1.27 -10.25 26.98
C TYR A 849 1.18 -9.56 25.62
N VAL A 850 2.26 -9.60 24.83
CA VAL A 850 2.39 -9.01 23.48
C VAL A 850 2.32 -7.47 23.43
N ASP A 851 1.33 -6.84 24.05
CA ASP A 851 1.16 -5.39 24.15
C ASP A 851 0.81 -4.98 25.58
N LYS A 852 1.20 -3.76 25.97
CA LYS A 852 1.00 -3.24 27.33
C LYS A 852 -0.49 -3.08 27.69
N CYS A 853 -1.40 -2.98 26.72
CA CYS A 853 -2.84 -2.95 26.99
C CYS A 853 -3.40 -4.32 27.44
N ILE A 854 -2.68 -5.41 27.20
CA ILE A 854 -3.11 -6.78 27.53
C ILE A 854 -2.44 -7.21 28.84
N GLY A 855 -3.09 -6.92 29.96
CA GLY A 855 -2.59 -7.25 31.30
C GLY A 855 -2.70 -8.74 31.62
N LYS A 856 -1.76 -9.28 32.40
CA LYS A 856 -1.79 -10.68 32.87
C LYS A 856 -2.26 -10.79 34.32
N VAL A 857 -3.09 -11.78 34.61
CA VAL A 857 -3.49 -12.18 35.97
C VAL A 857 -3.18 -13.65 36.20
N LYS A 858 -2.68 -13.99 37.39
CA LYS A 858 -2.42 -15.39 37.74
C LYS A 858 -3.74 -16.11 38.04
N LEU A 859 -3.98 -17.26 37.41
CA LEU A 859 -5.16 -18.07 37.67
C LEU A 859 -4.95 -19.03 38.85
N PRO A 860 -6.04 -19.43 39.53
CA PRO A 860 -6.09 -20.66 40.33
C PRO A 860 -5.70 -21.88 39.48
N ALA A 861 -5.50 -23.03 40.12
CA ALA A 861 -5.16 -24.25 39.39
C ALA A 861 -6.31 -24.66 38.46
N ILE A 862 -5.99 -24.90 37.18
CA ILE A 862 -6.92 -25.51 36.22
C ILE A 862 -7.02 -27.00 36.59
N LYS A 863 -8.24 -27.47 36.84
CA LYS A 863 -8.49 -28.84 37.27
C LYS A 863 -8.64 -29.75 36.06
N LYS A 864 -8.29 -31.02 36.21
CA LYS A 864 -8.62 -32.04 35.22
C LYS A 864 -10.15 -32.14 35.07
N GLY A 865 -10.65 -32.19 33.83
CA GLY A 865 -12.06 -32.17 33.48
C GLY A 865 -12.54 -30.79 33.04
N ALA A 866 -13.82 -30.50 33.26
CA ALA A 866 -14.44 -29.23 32.87
C ALA A 866 -14.02 -28.09 33.81
N ASN A 867 -13.72 -26.94 33.24
CA ASN A 867 -13.40 -25.71 33.94
C ASN A 867 -14.27 -24.56 33.45
N THR A 868 -14.58 -23.62 34.34
CA THR A 868 -15.36 -22.43 34.05
C THR A 868 -14.59 -21.19 34.45
N LEU A 869 -14.35 -20.29 33.49
CA LEU A 869 -13.77 -18.97 33.73
C LEU A 869 -14.87 -17.92 33.63
N GLU A 870 -15.01 -17.10 34.66
CA GLU A 870 -16.01 -16.02 34.75
C GLU A 870 -15.30 -14.66 34.82
N LEU A 871 -15.69 -13.75 33.93
CA LEU A 871 -15.24 -12.37 33.88
C LEU A 871 -16.42 -11.43 34.15
N SER A 872 -16.19 -10.35 34.90
CA SER A 872 -17.18 -9.30 35.09
C SER A 872 -16.52 -7.92 35.14
N PHE A 873 -16.96 -7.01 34.27
CA PHE A 873 -16.37 -5.68 34.11
C PHE A 873 -17.41 -4.61 33.80
N PRO A 874 -17.12 -3.32 34.10
CA PRO A 874 -17.97 -2.21 33.71
C PRO A 874 -18.07 -2.08 32.18
N TYR A 875 -19.26 -1.80 31.67
CA TYR A 875 -19.56 -1.73 30.24
C TYR A 875 -20.20 -0.38 29.88
N GLY A 876 -19.69 0.25 28.83
CA GLY A 876 -20.00 1.61 28.39
C GLY A 876 -19.60 1.83 26.93
N ARG A 877 -19.93 2.99 26.36
CA ARG A 877 -19.71 3.30 24.92
C ARG A 877 -18.25 3.18 24.47
N LYS A 878 -17.31 3.52 25.36
CA LYS A 878 -15.85 3.47 25.14
C LYS A 878 -15.20 2.12 25.51
N VAL A 879 -15.96 1.17 26.05
CA VAL A 879 -15.41 -0.14 26.44
C VAL A 879 -15.55 -1.08 25.26
N ASP A 880 -14.46 -1.73 24.87
CA ASP A 880 -14.45 -2.78 23.84
C ASP A 880 -14.47 -4.17 24.49
N VAL A 881 -15.16 -5.12 23.86
CA VAL A 881 -15.22 -6.52 24.30
C VAL A 881 -14.23 -7.32 23.48
N GLU A 882 -13.22 -7.89 24.14
CA GLU A 882 -12.06 -8.49 23.48
C GLU A 882 -11.84 -9.96 23.81
N TYR A 883 -11.11 -10.62 22.91
CA TYR A 883 -10.55 -11.94 23.11
C TYR A 883 -9.70 -12.00 24.38
N CYS A 884 -9.79 -13.13 25.07
CA CYS A 884 -8.98 -13.42 26.25
C CYS A 884 -8.07 -14.62 25.97
N PHE A 885 -6.95 -14.73 26.69
CA PHE A 885 -5.94 -15.76 26.42
C PHE A 885 -5.54 -16.45 27.71
N ILE A 886 -5.75 -17.76 27.82
CA ILE A 886 -5.11 -18.55 28.86
C ILE A 886 -3.69 -18.88 28.38
N LEU A 887 -2.70 -18.54 29.21
CA LEU A 887 -1.27 -18.71 28.93
C LEU A 887 -0.68 -19.74 29.89
N GLY A 888 0.15 -20.63 29.39
CA GLY A 888 0.86 -21.57 30.26
C GLY A 888 1.68 -22.63 29.53
N ASP A 889 2.17 -23.56 30.34
CA ASP A 889 2.92 -24.73 29.89
C ASP A 889 1.95 -25.91 29.72
N PHE A 890 1.36 -26.03 28.54
CA PHE A 890 0.39 -27.07 28.15
C PHE A 890 0.32 -27.19 26.62
N GLY A 891 -0.26 -28.26 26.10
CA GLY A 891 -0.70 -28.36 24.71
C GLY A 891 -2.20 -28.04 24.57
N VAL A 892 -2.66 -27.69 23.36
CA VAL A 892 -4.10 -27.49 23.07
C VAL A 892 -4.55 -28.38 21.93
N LYS A 893 -5.61 -29.14 22.18
CA LYS A 893 -6.34 -29.92 21.17
C LYS A 893 -7.64 -29.20 20.81
N VAL A 894 -7.90 -29.06 19.51
CA VAL A 894 -9.10 -28.40 18.98
C VAL A 894 -9.90 -29.37 18.10
N ALA A 895 -11.21 -29.41 18.29
CA ALA A 895 -12.15 -30.14 17.44
C ALA A 895 -13.41 -29.30 17.20
N GLY A 896 -13.51 -28.67 16.02
CA GLY A 896 -14.51 -27.63 15.76
C GLY A 896 -14.26 -26.43 16.68
N THR A 897 -15.22 -26.11 17.54
CA THR A 897 -15.11 -25.08 18.61
C THR A 897 -14.59 -25.63 19.94
N LYS A 898 -14.50 -26.97 20.09
CA LYS A 898 -14.15 -27.57 21.36
C LYS A 898 -12.64 -27.55 21.56
N CYS A 899 -12.20 -26.83 22.59
CA CYS A 899 -10.80 -26.79 23.03
C CYS A 899 -10.58 -27.64 24.28
N THR A 900 -9.45 -28.36 24.32
CA THR A 900 -9.04 -29.18 25.45
C THR A 900 -7.55 -28.99 25.72
N LEU A 901 -7.20 -28.64 26.96
CA LEU A 901 -5.81 -28.53 27.40
C LEU A 901 -5.21 -29.93 27.65
N THR A 902 -3.96 -30.11 27.25
CA THR A 902 -3.24 -31.40 27.23
C THR A 902 -1.82 -31.24 27.77
N GLU A 903 -1.05 -32.33 27.84
CA GLU A 903 0.36 -32.31 28.26
C GLU A 903 1.19 -31.28 27.45
N PRO A 904 2.19 -30.64 28.08
CA PRO A 904 3.05 -29.69 27.39
C PRO A 904 3.74 -30.26 26.15
N VAL A 905 3.85 -29.44 25.11
CA VAL A 905 4.58 -29.79 23.89
C VAL A 905 6.09 -29.66 24.15
N ARG A 906 6.82 -30.75 23.96
CA ARG A 906 8.30 -30.83 24.13
C ARG A 906 9.04 -31.23 22.87
N GLU A 907 8.33 -31.88 21.96
CA GLU A 907 8.87 -32.35 20.69
C GLU A 907 7.85 -32.04 19.58
N LEU A 908 8.33 -31.75 18.39
CA LEU A 908 7.52 -31.55 17.19
C LEU A 908 8.08 -32.35 16.03
N ALA A 909 7.22 -32.97 15.25
CA ALA A 909 7.59 -33.39 13.90
C ALA A 909 7.57 -32.18 12.96
N PHE A 910 8.45 -32.18 11.96
CA PHE A 910 8.37 -31.21 10.86
C PHE A 910 7.03 -31.35 10.14
N GLY A 911 6.32 -30.24 10.00
CA GLY A 911 4.92 -30.18 9.60
C GLY A 911 4.19 -29.01 10.23
N ASP A 912 2.86 -28.98 10.04
CA ASP A 912 1.99 -27.95 10.60
C ASP A 912 1.87 -28.09 12.12
N ILE A 913 2.35 -27.11 12.88
CA ILE A 913 2.37 -27.13 14.35
C ILE A 913 0.95 -26.98 14.95
N THR A 914 0.00 -26.44 14.18
CA THR A 914 -1.37 -26.26 14.66
C THR A 914 -2.07 -27.59 14.96
N ARG A 915 -1.58 -28.67 14.35
CA ARG A 915 -2.05 -30.05 14.54
C ARG A 915 -1.25 -30.82 15.59
N GLN A 916 -0.28 -30.18 16.23
CA GLN A 916 0.68 -30.80 17.15
C GLN A 916 0.67 -30.14 18.54
N GLY A 917 -0.51 -29.65 18.96
CA GLY A 917 -0.70 -29.07 20.31
C GLY A 917 -0.45 -27.56 20.40
N LEU A 918 -0.12 -26.89 19.29
CA LEU A 918 0.15 -25.44 19.23
C LEU A 918 -0.78 -24.67 18.27
N PRO A 919 -2.12 -24.89 18.27
CA PRO A 919 -3.05 -24.27 17.31
C PRO A 919 -3.08 -22.73 17.37
N PHE A 920 -3.05 -22.14 18.57
CA PHE A 920 -3.12 -20.69 18.77
C PHE A 920 -1.75 -20.03 19.03
N TYR A 921 -0.67 -20.81 18.97
CA TYR A 921 0.67 -20.31 19.26
C TYR A 921 1.14 -19.35 18.19
N GLY A 922 1.61 -18.17 18.60
CA GLY A 922 2.07 -17.13 17.68
C GLY A 922 3.51 -16.66 17.92
N GLY A 923 4.21 -17.21 18.92
CA GLY A 923 5.60 -16.87 19.23
C GLY A 923 6.61 -17.65 18.39
N ASN A 924 7.88 -17.65 18.81
CA ASN A 924 8.95 -18.35 18.10
C ASN A 924 9.10 -19.79 18.57
N VAL A 925 9.43 -20.69 17.64
CA VAL A 925 9.73 -22.10 17.93
C VAL A 925 11.18 -22.40 17.57
N CYS A 926 11.95 -22.89 18.53
CA CYS A 926 13.32 -23.35 18.29
C CYS A 926 13.37 -24.88 18.20
N TYR A 927 13.74 -25.41 17.04
CA TYR A 927 13.97 -26.84 16.82
C TYR A 927 15.43 -27.18 17.15
N HIS A 928 15.64 -28.23 17.95
CA HIS A 928 16.97 -28.67 18.38
C HIS A 928 17.39 -29.93 17.61
N LEU A 929 18.39 -29.79 16.75
CA LEU A 929 18.89 -30.83 15.86
C LEU A 929 20.35 -31.17 16.18
N GLU A 930 20.79 -32.34 15.73
CA GLU A 930 22.19 -32.75 15.79
C GLU A 930 22.64 -33.23 14.40
N ALA A 931 23.84 -32.81 13.98
CA ALA A 931 24.48 -33.30 12.77
C ALA A 931 25.98 -33.54 13.01
N GLU A 932 26.59 -34.43 12.23
CA GLU A 932 28.03 -34.73 12.30
C GLU A 932 28.70 -34.39 10.97
N THR A 933 29.67 -33.47 10.99
CA THR A 933 30.44 -33.10 9.79
C THR A 933 31.79 -33.80 9.77
N LYS A 934 32.22 -34.22 8.57
CA LYS A 934 33.52 -34.87 8.34
C LYS A 934 34.55 -33.95 7.69
N SER A 935 34.11 -32.85 7.06
CA SER A 935 34.89 -32.11 6.06
C SER A 935 35.03 -30.60 6.31
N GLY A 936 34.59 -30.08 7.46
CA GLY A 936 34.87 -28.69 7.84
C GLY A 936 33.78 -27.67 7.47
N SER A 937 32.65 -28.11 6.90
CA SER A 937 31.49 -27.29 6.58
C SER A 937 30.19 -28.06 6.77
N LEU A 938 29.09 -27.32 6.95
CA LEU A 938 27.71 -27.79 6.98
C LEU A 938 26.91 -26.92 6.01
N SER A 939 26.14 -27.57 5.14
CA SER A 939 25.13 -26.89 4.34
C SER A 939 23.76 -27.19 4.93
N ILE A 940 23.03 -26.16 5.35
CA ILE A 940 21.70 -26.30 5.96
C ILE A 940 20.68 -25.70 5.00
N GLU A 941 19.79 -26.54 4.49
CA GLU A 941 18.68 -26.13 3.63
C GLU A 941 17.35 -26.32 4.36
N ALA A 942 16.51 -25.28 4.35
CA ALA A 942 15.20 -25.31 4.99
C ALA A 942 14.14 -24.60 4.13
N SER A 943 13.72 -25.30 3.07
CA SER A 943 12.57 -24.91 2.22
C SER A 943 11.23 -25.25 2.88
N SER A 944 10.12 -24.66 2.39
CA SER A 944 8.75 -24.94 2.84
C SER A 944 8.52 -24.71 4.33
N TYR A 945 8.42 -23.44 4.72
CA TYR A 945 8.06 -23.01 6.07
C TYR A 945 6.93 -21.96 6.03
N ARG A 946 6.22 -21.83 7.15
CA ARG A 946 5.17 -20.84 7.44
C ARG A 946 5.51 -20.11 8.74
N PHE A 947 6.66 -19.49 8.71
CA PHE A 947 7.24 -18.57 9.69
C PHE A 947 7.70 -17.33 8.92
N MET A 948 8.03 -16.26 9.62
CA MET A 948 8.44 -14.99 8.99
C MET A 948 9.86 -15.06 8.43
N LEU A 949 10.72 -15.81 9.12
CA LEU A 949 12.06 -16.20 8.72
C LEU A 949 12.52 -17.38 9.60
N LEU A 950 13.61 -18.02 9.20
CA LEU A 950 14.34 -18.98 10.03
C LEU A 950 15.72 -18.42 10.39
N LYS A 951 16.17 -18.65 11.62
CA LYS A 951 17.51 -18.28 12.09
C LYS A 951 18.26 -19.50 12.60
N VAL A 952 19.52 -19.61 12.23
CA VAL A 952 20.33 -20.80 12.50
C VAL A 952 21.43 -20.48 13.50
N LYS A 953 21.53 -21.27 14.56
CA LYS A 953 22.70 -21.30 15.45
C LYS A 953 23.37 -22.67 15.37
N VAL A 954 24.70 -22.67 15.33
CA VAL A 954 25.51 -23.89 15.39
C VAL A 954 26.43 -23.78 16.60
N ASP A 955 26.33 -24.76 17.51
CA ASP A 955 27.04 -24.80 18.79
C ASP A 955 26.85 -23.50 19.62
N GLY A 956 25.64 -22.95 19.57
CA GLY A 956 25.25 -21.72 20.27
C GLY A 956 25.65 -20.41 19.57
N ALA A 957 26.45 -20.45 18.50
CA ALA A 957 26.84 -19.27 17.73
C ALA A 957 25.84 -18.99 16.60
N ASP A 958 25.42 -17.72 16.45
CA ASP A 958 24.59 -17.25 15.33
C ASP A 958 25.35 -17.38 14.00
N LYS A 959 24.72 -18.01 13.02
CA LYS A 959 25.29 -18.26 11.69
C LYS A 959 24.54 -17.54 10.57
N GLY A 960 23.42 -16.90 10.86
CA GLY A 960 22.63 -16.16 9.89
C GLY A 960 21.20 -16.66 9.73
N VAL A 961 20.55 -16.13 8.69
CA VAL A 961 19.13 -16.24 8.41
C VAL A 961 18.91 -17.07 7.14
N ILE A 962 17.88 -17.91 7.16
CA ILE A 962 17.29 -18.53 5.98
C ILE A 962 15.93 -17.88 5.77
N ALA A 963 15.81 -17.04 4.74
CA ALA A 963 14.58 -16.33 4.40
C ALA A 963 14.30 -16.27 2.88
N TYR A 964 15.33 -16.39 2.04
CA TYR A 964 15.23 -16.20 0.59
C TYR A 964 15.71 -17.45 -0.14
N SER A 965 15.16 -17.69 -1.35
CA SER A 965 15.67 -18.72 -2.27
C SER A 965 17.18 -18.56 -2.46
N PRO A 966 17.97 -19.66 -2.46
CA PRO A 966 17.54 -21.07 -2.46
C PRO A 966 17.28 -21.69 -1.07
N TYR A 967 17.09 -20.87 -0.02
CA TYR A 967 16.83 -21.31 1.36
C TYR A 967 17.97 -22.12 1.99
N LYS A 968 19.20 -21.76 1.62
CA LYS A 968 20.42 -22.46 2.00
C LYS A 968 21.35 -21.56 2.79
N LEU A 969 21.97 -22.10 3.83
CA LEU A 969 23.01 -21.45 4.61
C LEU A 969 24.26 -22.32 4.70
N GLU A 970 25.38 -21.78 4.26
CA GLU A 970 26.70 -22.43 4.33
C GLU A 970 27.42 -22.02 5.63
N VAL A 971 27.79 -23.01 6.44
CA VAL A 971 28.41 -22.79 7.75
C VAL A 971 29.75 -23.50 7.83
N LYS A 972 30.82 -22.77 8.17
CA LYS A 972 32.09 -23.39 8.54
C LYS A 972 31.98 -24.04 9.94
N ALA A 973 32.23 -25.34 10.03
CA ALA A 973 32.13 -26.12 11.26
C ALA A 973 33.22 -27.21 11.29
N PRO A 974 34.03 -27.34 12.36
CA PRO A 974 35.12 -28.33 12.44
C PRO A 974 34.58 -29.77 12.41
N ALA A 975 35.37 -30.76 12.02
CA ALA A 975 34.91 -32.15 12.02
C ALA A 975 34.44 -32.60 13.43
N GLY A 976 33.26 -33.22 13.51
CA GLY A 976 32.65 -33.64 14.77
C GLY A 976 31.13 -33.47 14.79
N LYS A 977 30.56 -33.70 15.97
CA LYS A 977 29.12 -33.52 16.24
C LYS A 977 28.83 -32.06 16.57
N HIS A 978 27.75 -31.54 16.02
CA HIS A 978 27.29 -30.17 16.22
C HIS A 978 25.84 -30.14 16.65
N LYS A 979 25.53 -29.21 17.55
CA LYS A 979 24.15 -28.84 17.85
C LYS A 979 23.70 -27.77 16.88
N ILE A 980 22.57 -27.99 16.22
CA ILE A 980 21.99 -27.07 15.25
C ILE A 980 20.62 -26.65 15.79
N ASP A 981 20.51 -25.37 16.15
CA ASP A 981 19.26 -24.77 16.58
C ASP A 981 18.68 -23.96 15.42
N ILE A 982 17.48 -24.33 14.96
CA ILE A 982 16.74 -23.59 13.94
C ILE A 982 15.54 -22.93 14.60
N THR A 983 15.57 -21.61 14.73
CA THR A 983 14.47 -20.82 15.28
C THR A 983 13.59 -20.31 14.15
N GLY A 984 12.33 -20.77 14.11
CA GLY A 984 11.29 -20.22 13.26
C GLY A 984 10.53 -19.10 13.99
N PHE A 985 10.44 -17.94 13.34
CA PHE A 985 9.80 -16.79 13.94
C PHE A 985 8.30 -16.72 13.59
N GLY A 986 7.43 -16.75 14.60
CA GLY A 986 5.98 -16.78 14.44
C GLY A 986 5.38 -15.49 13.88
N CYS A 987 4.12 -15.51 13.46
CA CYS A 987 3.47 -14.34 12.86
C CYS A 987 2.21 -13.86 13.59
N ARG A 988 1.79 -14.54 14.67
CA ARG A 988 0.57 -14.23 15.46
C ARG A 988 -0.77 -14.39 14.75
N VAL A 989 -0.81 -14.83 13.48
CA VAL A 989 -2.07 -15.00 12.73
C VAL A 989 -3.08 -15.89 13.46
N ASN A 990 -2.62 -16.97 14.11
CA ASN A 990 -3.50 -17.87 14.87
C ASN A 990 -3.76 -17.41 16.32
N THR A 991 -3.14 -16.32 16.75
CA THR A 991 -3.36 -15.73 18.07
C THR A 991 -4.36 -14.57 18.01
N PHE A 992 -4.25 -13.70 17.00
CA PHE A 992 -5.07 -12.48 16.90
C PHE A 992 -5.84 -12.34 15.57
N GLY A 993 -5.63 -13.24 14.60
CA GLY A 993 -6.25 -13.17 13.28
C GLY A 993 -7.71 -13.62 13.24
N GLN A 994 -8.23 -13.73 12.02
CA GLN A 994 -9.65 -13.92 11.72
C GLN A 994 -10.06 -15.39 11.69
N LEU A 995 -10.01 -16.08 12.83
CA LEU A 995 -10.19 -17.55 12.87
C LEU A 995 -11.61 -18.04 12.55
N HIS A 996 -12.58 -17.14 12.42
CA HIS A 996 -13.97 -17.43 12.06
C HIS A 996 -14.32 -16.97 10.64
N ASN A 997 -13.34 -16.48 9.88
CA ASN A 997 -13.51 -16.08 8.49
C ASN A 997 -13.40 -17.30 7.55
N ASN A 998 -14.39 -17.49 6.70
CA ASN A 998 -14.50 -18.61 5.75
C ASN A 998 -14.29 -18.19 4.28
N MET A 999 -13.79 -16.98 4.03
CA MET A 999 -13.42 -16.52 2.68
C MET A 999 -12.07 -17.06 2.24
N ASP A 1000 -11.87 -17.11 0.93
CA ASP A 1000 -10.60 -17.49 0.31
C ASP A 1000 -9.50 -16.48 0.65
N HIS A 1001 -8.26 -16.95 0.74
CA HIS A 1001 -7.13 -16.22 1.26
C HIS A 1001 -6.39 -15.40 0.18
N GLU A 1002 -6.51 -15.77 -1.10
CA GLU A 1002 -5.81 -15.10 -2.19
C GLU A 1002 -6.44 -13.77 -2.60
N GLY A 1003 -5.63 -12.70 -2.64
CA GLY A 1003 -6.06 -11.38 -3.10
C GLY A 1003 -7.09 -10.68 -2.19
N TYR A 1004 -7.32 -11.23 -1.00
CA TYR A 1004 -8.33 -10.75 -0.08
C TYR A 1004 -7.92 -9.45 0.63
N TRP A 1005 -8.91 -8.60 0.90
CA TRP A 1005 -8.72 -7.33 1.61
C TRP A 1005 -8.80 -7.55 3.14
N TRP A 1006 -7.64 -7.66 3.78
CA TRP A 1006 -7.50 -7.86 5.24
C TRP A 1006 -7.67 -6.55 6.04
N GLY A 1007 -8.90 -6.07 6.15
CA GLY A 1007 -9.27 -4.90 6.98
C GLY A 1007 -10.12 -5.26 8.22
N PRO A 1008 -10.58 -4.27 9.01
CA PRO A 1008 -11.32 -4.50 10.26
C PRO A 1008 -12.56 -5.39 10.13
N ASN A 1009 -13.26 -5.32 8.99
CA ASN A 1009 -14.47 -6.11 8.74
C ASN A 1009 -14.18 -7.60 8.52
N SER A 1010 -12.92 -8.00 8.33
CA SER A 1010 -12.53 -9.41 8.17
C SER A 1010 -12.73 -10.26 9.43
N TRP A 1011 -12.83 -9.65 10.63
CA TRP A 1011 -13.25 -10.32 11.87
C TRP A 1011 -14.77 -10.36 12.07
N ARG A 1012 -15.53 -9.67 11.22
CA ARG A 1012 -16.97 -9.44 11.37
C ARG A 1012 -17.74 -9.91 10.14
N THR A 1013 -17.25 -10.98 9.52
CA THR A 1013 -17.90 -11.59 8.37
C THR A 1013 -19.27 -12.15 8.79
N THR A 1014 -20.19 -12.24 7.83
CA THR A 1014 -21.55 -12.74 8.08
C THR A 1014 -21.98 -13.71 6.99
N GLY A 1015 -23.06 -14.45 7.23
CA GLY A 1015 -23.59 -15.40 6.26
C GLY A 1015 -22.57 -16.50 5.90
N PRO A 1016 -22.44 -16.88 4.62
CA PRO A 1016 -21.51 -17.93 4.18
C PRO A 1016 -20.02 -17.65 4.40
N ALA A 1017 -19.65 -16.38 4.60
CA ALA A 1017 -18.28 -15.94 4.86
C ALA A 1017 -17.85 -16.14 6.33
N TRP A 1018 -18.72 -16.68 7.19
CA TRP A 1018 -18.50 -16.82 8.61
C TRP A 1018 -18.80 -18.24 9.12
N THR A 1019 -18.09 -18.67 10.16
CA THR A 1019 -18.20 -20.00 10.78
C THR A 1019 -17.93 -19.92 12.28
N TYR A 1020 -18.45 -20.86 13.08
CA TYR A 1020 -18.07 -20.95 14.51
C TYR A 1020 -16.77 -21.74 14.71
N GLU A 1021 -16.49 -22.69 13.82
CA GLU A 1021 -15.33 -23.57 13.89
C GLU A 1021 -14.04 -22.82 13.55
N TYR A 1022 -13.01 -23.01 14.37
CA TYR A 1022 -11.71 -22.38 14.12
C TYR A 1022 -11.11 -22.79 12.76
N LYS A 1023 -10.69 -21.79 11.99
CA LYS A 1023 -9.92 -21.90 10.75
C LYS A 1023 -8.48 -21.46 11.01
N PHE A 1024 -7.59 -22.45 11.19
CA PHE A 1024 -6.17 -22.19 11.44
C PHE A 1024 -5.38 -22.03 10.15
N TRP A 1025 -4.45 -21.08 10.18
CA TRP A 1025 -3.42 -20.94 9.18
C TRP A 1025 -2.29 -21.93 9.48
N PRO A 1026 -1.79 -22.70 8.50
CA PRO A 1026 -0.63 -23.56 8.71
C PRO A 1026 0.56 -22.75 9.24
N GLN A 1027 1.27 -23.29 10.24
CA GLN A 1027 2.46 -22.68 10.84
C GLN A 1027 3.52 -23.75 11.06
N GLY A 1028 4.81 -23.38 11.05
CA GLY A 1028 5.90 -24.34 11.27
C GLY A 1028 6.89 -24.46 10.11
N VAL A 1029 7.92 -25.27 10.33
CA VAL A 1029 8.77 -25.79 9.24
C VAL A 1029 8.07 -27.04 8.69
N LEU A 1030 7.46 -26.92 7.50
CA LEU A 1030 6.53 -27.91 6.95
C LEU A 1030 7.25 -29.11 6.32
N LYS A 1031 8.49 -28.90 5.86
CA LYS A 1031 9.38 -29.94 5.34
C LYS A 1031 10.64 -30.02 6.22
N SER A 1032 11.06 -31.24 6.57
CA SER A 1032 12.31 -31.46 7.31
C SER A 1032 13.50 -30.75 6.64
N PRO A 1033 14.32 -30.00 7.40
CA PRO A 1033 15.57 -29.43 6.90
C PRO A 1033 16.51 -30.51 6.39
N GLU A 1034 17.23 -30.19 5.32
CA GLU A 1034 18.24 -31.06 4.72
C GLU A 1034 19.62 -30.56 5.13
N ILE A 1035 20.38 -31.40 5.84
CA ILE A 1035 21.72 -31.05 6.32
C ILE A 1035 22.76 -31.93 5.66
N PHE A 1036 23.78 -31.29 5.12
CA PHE A 1036 24.75 -31.87 4.22
C PHE A 1036 26.19 -31.76 4.74
#